data_AF-A0A6L5A0V3-F1
#
_entry.id   AF-A0A6L5A0V3-F1
#
_cell.length_a   1.000
_cell.length_b   1.000
_cell.length_c   1.000
_cell.angle_alpha   90.00
_cell.angle_beta   90.00
_cell.angle_gamma   90.00
#
_symmetry.space_group_name_H-M   'P 1'
#
loop_
_entity.id
_entity.type
_entity.pdbx_description
1 polymer ?
#
loop_
_entity_poly.entity_id
_entity_poly.type
_entity_poly.pdbx_seq_one_letter_code
_entity_poly.pdbx_strand_id
1 'polypeptide(L)'
;MSLVGVGQVHAEDLTYTQNFQNDTTTLSGKSTATSMYFTKMDYWNVKKATFNFNYQVSQLADKTTSDITLSMNGVKFYSFRPEHKSGFQSKAVEIPLELLQGTNKLEIKGQILNKKDAKNYDLAQTPANWLTVKSGSNVNFKYELKDPENTLHSFYDHFSGEDTVTNQHSKIVTPDQPTKGELTASMTALAGESRVITTDNDQINVVQNTNMDATKGDYILYVAKYDNLPKALKQEISEKDVEKRAVIKTHYTKKGDYLIVTAKTDGLLKKAAQFFANSELMHQTDKSKEMVSSLTNTFTSEIQDEGKYQLTNAIDKIKGAGHRETSYFVTLPNDRTNADGSKVRLHFRYSKNLNFKRSLVTVYVNDTTLGSKKLTAAKANGDEVTLEVPKGTSLGNSFEVRVAFDLEMKDQETSDNSETPWAEVDTNSEMKVKSEKSNDLLFTNYPTIFMKNQTYNNLAVVIPKKLTAIDFKSLTNIFNLMGANAKSNTGKIKFYTEQPNQDTMINDNLIVLGTPSNNAMIKSLNKDLYFKYSDDYRGFVSNEKLSIEEDYGKTIGTAQLIRSPENSKKGILVLTGATPEASYLASTQLNFKKNIDQFTGDTIVVDQNNNHYSYRFKKNKYIDRNLEHKRTISNNSQLIIYLGIVFLALIVIGFGVYLVFRKQAMMNGGRKNAKQK
;
A
#
# COMPACT_ATOMS: atom_id res chain seq x y z
N MET A 1 32.17 15.41 -55.94
CA MET A 1 30.97 15.86 -55.21
C MET A 1 29.86 14.87 -55.47
N SER A 2 29.44 14.13 -54.44
CA SER A 2 28.04 13.87 -54.10
C SER A 2 28.05 13.00 -52.86
N LEU A 3 27.69 13.63 -51.75
CA LEU A 3 27.53 12.99 -50.45
C LEU A 3 26.36 12.01 -50.51
N VAL A 4 26.63 10.75 -50.19
CA VAL A 4 25.59 9.80 -49.80
C VAL A 4 25.20 10.14 -48.36
N GLY A 5 23.98 10.65 -48.19
CA GLY A 5 23.41 10.97 -46.90
C GLY A 5 23.31 9.72 -46.04
N VAL A 6 23.97 9.76 -44.89
CA VAL A 6 23.76 8.81 -43.80
C VAL A 6 22.38 9.11 -43.22
N GLY A 7 21.41 8.23 -43.48
CA GLY A 7 20.11 8.29 -42.82
C GLY A 7 20.31 8.15 -41.31
N GLN A 8 19.84 9.13 -40.54
CA GLN A 8 19.65 8.97 -39.11
C GLN A 8 18.64 7.83 -38.90
N VAL A 9 19.12 6.75 -38.28
CA VAL A 9 18.26 5.71 -37.73
C VAL A 9 17.50 6.36 -36.58
N HIS A 10 16.24 6.73 -36.80
CA HIS A 10 15.36 7.15 -35.73
C HIS A 10 15.20 5.97 -34.76
N ALA A 11 15.47 6.19 -33.48
CA ALA A 11 15.18 5.20 -32.45
C ALA A 11 13.68 4.88 -32.49
N GLU A 12 13.32 3.59 -32.42
CA GLU A 12 11.90 3.21 -32.34
C GLU A 12 11.28 3.83 -31.08
N ASP A 13 10.15 4.51 -31.26
CA ASP A 13 9.35 5.05 -30.16
C ASP A 13 8.97 3.94 -29.17
N LEU A 14 9.27 4.13 -27.89
CA LEU A 14 8.86 3.26 -26.81
C LEU A 14 7.38 3.46 -26.49
N THR A 15 6.78 2.46 -25.82
CA THR A 15 5.41 2.57 -25.32
C THR A 15 5.30 2.14 -23.87
N TYR A 16 4.41 2.79 -23.12
CA TYR A 16 4.09 2.42 -21.75
C TYR A 16 2.59 2.58 -21.51
N THR A 17 1.98 1.65 -20.77
CA THR A 17 0.56 1.70 -20.45
C THR A 17 0.39 1.80 -18.94
N GLN A 18 -0.08 2.95 -18.48
CA GLN A 18 -0.38 3.20 -17.08
C GLN A 18 -1.85 2.88 -16.81
N ASN A 19 -2.11 1.83 -16.03
CA ASN A 19 -3.46 1.47 -15.61
C ASN A 19 -3.93 2.38 -14.47
N PHE A 20 -5.21 2.75 -14.49
CA PHE A 20 -5.80 3.44 -13.35
C PHE A 20 -6.09 2.46 -12.20
N GLN A 21 -5.82 2.90 -10.98
CA GLN A 21 -6.07 2.15 -9.73
C GLN A 21 -7.55 2.19 -9.31
N ASN A 22 -8.48 2.13 -10.27
CA ASN A 22 -9.92 2.23 -10.01
C ASN A 22 -10.58 0.85 -10.03
N ASP A 23 -11.50 0.64 -9.10
CA ASP A 23 -12.47 -0.44 -9.20
C ASP A 23 -13.53 -0.14 -10.26
N THR A 24 -14.30 -1.16 -10.62
CA THR A 24 -15.47 -0.96 -11.48
C THR A 24 -16.56 -0.26 -10.69
N THR A 25 -16.90 0.97 -11.08
CA THR A 25 -17.83 1.83 -10.32
C THR A 25 -18.99 2.29 -11.22
N THR A 26 -20.21 2.22 -10.69
CA THR A 26 -21.42 2.73 -11.36
C THR A 26 -21.83 4.07 -10.78
N LEU A 27 -21.82 5.09 -11.63
CA LEU A 27 -22.31 6.43 -11.32
C LEU A 27 -23.77 6.52 -11.78
N SER A 28 -24.69 6.88 -10.88
CA SER A 28 -26.12 6.99 -11.18
C SER A 28 -26.60 8.44 -11.11
N GLY A 29 -27.58 8.80 -11.93
CA GLY A 29 -28.15 10.13 -12.05
C GLY A 29 -28.06 10.71 -13.47
N LYS A 30 -28.74 11.84 -13.70
CA LYS A 30 -28.76 12.51 -15.01
C LYS A 30 -27.39 13.05 -15.43
N SER A 31 -26.58 13.42 -14.45
CA SER A 31 -25.25 13.96 -14.67
C SER A 31 -24.30 13.36 -13.64
N THR A 32 -23.27 12.68 -14.12
CA THR A 32 -22.32 11.90 -13.35
C THR A 32 -20.92 12.42 -13.59
N ALA A 33 -20.04 12.36 -12.59
CA ALA A 33 -18.66 12.76 -12.74
C ALA A 33 -17.76 11.83 -11.92
N THR A 34 -16.57 11.53 -12.45
CA THR A 34 -15.50 10.86 -11.72
C THR A 34 -14.15 11.35 -12.21
N SER A 35 -13.11 11.18 -11.41
CA SER A 35 -11.75 11.59 -11.74
C SER A 35 -10.77 10.44 -11.55
N MET A 36 -9.75 10.43 -12.39
CA MET A 36 -8.65 9.47 -12.40
C MET A 36 -7.32 10.23 -12.45
N TYR A 37 -6.25 9.63 -11.93
CA TYR A 37 -4.94 10.25 -11.86
C TYR A 37 -3.87 9.38 -12.50
N PHE A 38 -2.89 10.01 -13.15
CA PHE A 38 -1.78 9.33 -13.81
C PHE A 38 -0.55 10.27 -13.86
N THR A 39 0.63 9.70 -14.09
CA THR A 39 1.91 10.42 -14.08
C THR A 39 2.60 10.36 -15.44
N LYS A 40 3.35 11.41 -15.78
CA LYS A 40 4.21 11.46 -16.96
C LYS A 40 5.64 11.63 -16.47
N MET A 41 6.53 10.70 -16.80
CA MET A 41 7.94 10.80 -16.44
C MET A 41 8.59 12.02 -17.13
N ASP A 42 9.50 12.71 -16.45
CA ASP A 42 10.10 13.94 -16.96
C ASP A 42 11.15 13.70 -18.05
N TYR A 43 11.78 12.54 -18.02
CA TYR A 43 12.69 12.08 -19.06
C TYR A 43 11.98 11.51 -20.30
N TRP A 44 10.64 11.48 -20.33
CA TRP A 44 9.90 11.13 -21.55
C TRP A 44 9.74 12.35 -22.48
N ASN A 45 10.16 12.18 -23.72
CA ASN A 45 9.74 13.01 -24.85
C ASN A 45 8.49 12.40 -25.47
N VAL A 46 7.32 12.72 -24.91
CA VAL A 46 6.03 12.14 -25.33
C VAL A 46 5.68 12.56 -26.75
N LYS A 47 5.44 11.58 -27.62
CA LYS A 47 4.96 11.76 -29.00
C LYS A 47 3.45 11.61 -29.12
N LYS A 48 2.86 10.76 -28.27
CA LYS A 48 1.42 10.51 -28.24
C LYS A 48 1.00 10.03 -26.86
N ALA A 49 -0.18 10.47 -26.40
CA ALA A 49 -0.86 9.92 -25.24
C ALA A 49 -2.30 9.57 -25.61
N THR A 50 -2.76 8.38 -25.24
CA THR A 50 -4.09 7.86 -25.59
C THR A 50 -4.78 7.35 -24.34
N PHE A 51 -5.92 7.93 -23.98
CA PHE A 51 -6.81 7.40 -22.97
C PHE A 51 -7.68 6.28 -23.56
N ASN A 52 -7.57 5.09 -23.00
CA ASN A 52 -8.40 3.94 -23.33
C ASN A 52 -9.50 3.80 -22.27
N PHE A 53 -10.70 4.28 -22.62
CA PHE A 53 -11.84 4.31 -21.71
C PHE A 53 -12.70 3.07 -21.85
N ASN A 54 -12.81 2.28 -20.78
CA ASN A 54 -13.70 1.11 -20.71
C ASN A 54 -14.93 1.45 -19.86
N TYR A 55 -16.11 1.45 -20.47
CA TYR A 55 -17.32 1.95 -19.84
C TYR A 55 -18.58 1.19 -20.27
N GLN A 56 -19.68 1.40 -19.56
CA GLN A 56 -21.01 0.93 -19.93
C GLN A 56 -22.03 2.00 -19.58
N VAL A 57 -23.05 2.17 -20.41
CA VAL A 57 -24.19 3.04 -20.12
C VAL A 57 -25.48 2.22 -20.07
N SER A 58 -26.50 2.80 -19.45
CA SER A 58 -27.84 2.22 -19.44
C SER A 58 -28.34 1.82 -20.83
N GLN A 59 -29.01 0.67 -20.91
CA GLN A 59 -29.68 0.22 -22.14
C GLN A 59 -30.85 1.12 -22.52
N LEU A 60 -31.30 2.00 -21.61
CA LEU A 60 -32.35 2.98 -21.84
C LEU A 60 -31.81 4.36 -22.25
N ALA A 61 -30.47 4.52 -22.30
CA ALA A 61 -29.84 5.78 -22.64
C ALA A 61 -30.20 6.25 -24.06
N ASP A 62 -30.59 7.51 -24.18
CA ASP A 62 -30.96 8.13 -25.44
C ASP A 62 -29.72 8.49 -26.27
N LYS A 63 -29.73 8.09 -27.55
CA LYS A 63 -28.59 8.24 -28.46
C LYS A 63 -28.28 9.68 -28.84
N THR A 64 -29.21 10.60 -28.64
CA THR A 64 -29.10 11.98 -29.13
C THR A 64 -28.79 12.97 -28.01
N THR A 65 -29.27 12.67 -26.80
CA THR A 65 -29.17 13.54 -25.63
C THR A 65 -28.20 13.05 -24.56
N SER A 66 -27.67 11.83 -24.68
CA SER A 66 -26.61 11.35 -23.79
C SER A 66 -25.22 11.65 -24.35
N ASP A 67 -24.32 12.17 -23.52
CA ASP A 67 -22.94 12.47 -23.88
C ASP A 67 -21.98 12.23 -22.72
N ILE A 68 -20.70 12.06 -23.07
CA ILE A 68 -19.59 11.95 -22.14
C ILE A 68 -18.53 12.97 -22.56
N THR A 69 -18.09 13.78 -21.62
CA THR A 69 -17.07 14.82 -21.78
C THR A 69 -15.85 14.49 -20.92
N LEU A 70 -14.67 14.61 -21.53
CA LEU A 70 -13.38 14.39 -20.90
C LEU A 70 -12.66 15.73 -20.71
N SER A 71 -12.03 15.87 -19.55
CA SER A 71 -11.16 17.01 -19.26
C SER A 71 -9.86 16.56 -18.61
N MET A 72 -8.78 17.27 -18.93
CA MET A 72 -7.44 17.06 -18.41
C MET A 72 -7.04 18.30 -17.62
N ASN A 73 -6.65 18.12 -16.35
CA ASN A 73 -6.17 19.22 -15.50
C ASN A 73 -7.13 20.44 -15.47
N GLY A 74 -8.44 20.16 -15.53
CA GLY A 74 -9.51 21.17 -15.56
C GLY A 74 -9.89 21.71 -16.95
N VAL A 75 -9.17 21.32 -18.02
CA VAL A 75 -9.43 21.75 -19.40
C VAL A 75 -10.17 20.65 -20.17
N LYS A 76 -11.39 20.95 -20.65
CA LYS A 76 -12.16 20.02 -21.50
C LYS A 76 -11.48 19.90 -22.86
N PHE A 77 -11.31 18.67 -23.36
CA PHE A 77 -10.61 18.44 -24.63
C PHE A 77 -11.35 17.49 -25.58
N TYR A 78 -12.31 16.70 -25.10
CA TYR A 78 -13.04 15.76 -25.96
C TYR A 78 -14.44 15.48 -25.42
N SER A 79 -15.43 15.35 -26.31
CA SER A 79 -16.78 14.92 -25.97
C SER A 79 -17.29 13.94 -27.02
N PHE A 80 -18.03 12.92 -26.60
CA PHE A 80 -18.61 11.93 -27.50
C PHE A 80 -19.94 11.40 -26.99
N ARG A 81 -20.73 10.83 -27.89
CA ARG A 81 -21.96 10.13 -27.53
C ARG A 81 -21.66 8.63 -27.34
N PRO A 82 -22.11 8.01 -26.24
CA PRO A 82 -21.89 6.59 -26.00
C PRO A 82 -22.62 5.72 -27.04
N GLU A 83 -22.05 4.58 -27.41
CA GLU A 83 -22.73 3.67 -28.34
C GLU A 83 -23.88 2.95 -27.63
N HIS A 84 -24.97 2.74 -28.35
CA HIS A 84 -26.16 2.07 -27.84
C HIS A 84 -26.05 0.56 -28.01
N LYS A 85 -25.19 -0.06 -27.20
CA LYS A 85 -25.01 -1.51 -27.12
C LYS A 85 -25.05 -1.99 -25.67
N SER A 86 -25.44 -3.23 -25.47
CA SER A 86 -25.41 -3.87 -24.16
C SER A 86 -23.97 -4.26 -23.79
N GLY A 87 -23.68 -4.27 -22.48
CA GLY A 87 -22.38 -4.65 -21.96
C GLY A 87 -21.32 -3.54 -22.07
N PHE A 88 -20.10 -3.88 -21.65
CA PHE A 88 -18.98 -2.95 -21.68
C PHE A 88 -18.52 -2.62 -23.09
N GLN A 89 -18.06 -1.39 -23.24
CA GLN A 89 -17.56 -0.82 -24.47
C GLN A 89 -16.28 -0.02 -24.23
N SER A 90 -15.49 0.15 -25.29
CA SER A 90 -14.18 0.79 -25.22
C SER A 90 -14.09 1.96 -26.20
N LYS A 91 -13.48 3.06 -25.77
CA LYS A 91 -13.21 4.23 -26.60
C LYS A 91 -11.77 4.70 -26.37
N ALA A 92 -10.97 4.72 -27.43
CA ALA A 92 -9.66 5.36 -27.43
C ALA A 92 -9.81 6.85 -27.76
N VAL A 93 -9.17 7.71 -26.97
CA VAL A 93 -9.17 9.17 -27.16
C VAL A 93 -7.74 9.68 -27.03
N GLU A 94 -7.28 10.43 -28.03
CA GLU A 94 -5.97 11.08 -27.97
C GLU A 94 -6.00 12.27 -27.02
N ILE A 95 -5.03 12.34 -26.11
CA ILE A 95 -4.86 13.42 -25.14
C ILE A 95 -3.95 14.48 -25.78
N PRO A 96 -4.37 15.76 -25.85
CA PRO A 96 -3.50 16.83 -26.30
C PRO A 96 -2.27 16.97 -25.40
N LEU A 97 -1.07 16.93 -25.99
CA LEU A 97 0.19 16.85 -25.24
C LEU A 97 0.45 18.10 -24.41
N GLU A 98 -0.03 19.26 -24.84
CA GLU A 98 0.07 20.54 -24.14
C GLU A 98 -0.72 20.59 -22.82
N LEU A 99 -1.67 19.67 -22.63
CA LEU A 99 -2.42 19.55 -21.38
C LEU A 99 -1.73 18.64 -20.35
N LEU A 100 -0.70 17.89 -20.76
CA LEU A 100 0.04 16.98 -19.89
C LEU A 100 1.01 17.74 -18.98
N GLN A 101 1.00 17.35 -17.71
CA GLN A 101 1.90 17.79 -16.65
C GLN A 101 2.62 16.57 -16.06
N GLY A 102 3.46 16.74 -15.03
CA GLY A 102 4.10 15.61 -14.33
C GLY A 102 3.08 14.70 -13.65
N THR A 103 2.12 15.28 -12.91
CA THR A 103 0.95 14.58 -12.37
C THR A 103 -0.31 15.14 -13.02
N ASN A 104 -1.22 14.27 -13.45
CA ASN A 104 -2.38 14.63 -14.24
C ASN A 104 -3.68 14.14 -13.60
N LYS A 105 -4.72 14.98 -13.65
CA LYS A 105 -6.10 14.64 -13.30
C LYS A 105 -6.93 14.55 -14.58
N LEU A 106 -7.40 13.36 -14.92
CA LEU A 106 -8.37 13.11 -15.99
C LEU A 106 -9.77 13.02 -15.37
N GLU A 107 -10.66 13.94 -15.73
CA GLU A 107 -12.04 13.95 -15.25
C GLU A 107 -13.01 13.55 -16.37
N ILE A 108 -13.92 12.63 -16.04
CA ILE A 108 -14.94 12.05 -16.92
C ILE A 108 -16.30 12.55 -16.42
N LYS A 109 -17.02 13.30 -17.26
CA LYS A 109 -18.36 13.81 -16.98
C LYS A 109 -19.37 13.18 -17.94
N GLY A 110 -20.34 12.45 -17.42
CA GLY A 110 -21.42 11.86 -18.20
C GLY A 110 -22.72 12.63 -18.00
N GLN A 111 -23.46 12.84 -19.08
CA GLN A 111 -24.88 13.17 -19.05
C GLN A 111 -25.63 12.00 -19.66
N ILE A 112 -26.22 11.13 -18.82
CA ILE A 112 -26.90 9.91 -19.27
C ILE A 112 -28.39 10.05 -19.07
N LEU A 113 -29.12 10.26 -20.16
CA LEU A 113 -30.54 10.54 -20.16
C LEU A 113 -31.31 9.42 -20.83
N ASN A 114 -32.50 9.08 -20.33
CA ASN A 114 -33.32 8.04 -20.95
C ASN A 114 -34.01 8.58 -22.21
N LYS A 115 -34.50 7.68 -23.08
CA LYS A 115 -35.32 8.08 -24.24
C LYS A 115 -36.58 8.83 -23.79
N LYS A 116 -36.86 9.98 -24.43
CA LYS A 116 -38.10 10.74 -24.19
C LYS A 116 -39.30 9.91 -24.61
N ASP A 117 -40.26 9.74 -23.70
CA ASP A 117 -41.55 9.15 -24.01
C ASP A 117 -42.46 10.26 -24.57
N ALA A 118 -43.27 9.96 -25.60
CA ALA A 118 -43.99 10.99 -26.39
C ALA A 118 -45.01 11.83 -25.59
N LYS A 119 -45.21 11.53 -24.30
CA LYS A 119 -46.13 12.20 -23.38
C LYS A 119 -45.44 12.91 -22.20
N ASN A 120 -44.13 12.74 -21.99
CA ASN A 120 -43.38 13.37 -20.91
C ASN A 120 -42.22 14.18 -21.48
N TYR A 121 -42.33 15.52 -21.37
CA TYR A 121 -41.29 16.46 -21.82
C TYR A 121 -40.07 16.46 -20.87
N ASP A 122 -40.27 16.03 -19.62
CA ASP A 122 -39.21 15.95 -18.61
C ASP A 122 -38.70 14.52 -18.47
N LEU A 123 -37.43 14.33 -18.85
CA LEU A 123 -36.71 13.11 -18.55
C LEU A 123 -36.48 13.08 -17.04
N ALA A 124 -37.37 12.48 -16.26
CA ALA A 124 -37.18 12.35 -14.81
C ALA A 124 -35.87 11.59 -14.51
N GLN A 125 -35.19 11.95 -13.42
CA GLN A 125 -34.05 11.15 -12.95
C GLN A 125 -34.58 9.82 -12.46
N THR A 126 -34.15 8.73 -13.06
CA THR A 126 -34.49 7.37 -12.64
C THR A 126 -33.22 6.60 -12.31
N PRO A 127 -33.32 5.50 -11.54
CA PRO A 127 -32.21 4.57 -11.36
C PRO A 127 -31.65 3.99 -12.66
N ALA A 128 -32.35 4.17 -13.80
CA ALA A 128 -31.89 3.75 -15.11
C ALA A 128 -30.99 4.80 -15.80
N ASN A 129 -30.73 5.96 -15.19
CA ASN A 129 -29.70 6.89 -15.66
C ASN A 129 -28.37 6.54 -15.01
N TRP A 130 -27.49 5.83 -15.71
CA TRP A 130 -26.20 5.44 -15.14
C TRP A 130 -25.09 5.27 -16.18
N LEU A 131 -23.86 5.52 -15.72
CA LEU A 131 -22.59 5.28 -16.40
C LEU A 131 -21.72 4.43 -15.46
N THR A 132 -21.33 3.25 -15.91
CA THR A 132 -20.34 2.42 -15.24
C THR A 132 -18.97 2.64 -15.88
N VAL A 133 -17.97 2.95 -15.06
CA VAL A 133 -16.57 2.99 -15.46
C VAL A 133 -15.92 1.69 -15.01
N LYS A 134 -15.37 0.93 -15.96
CA LYS A 134 -14.75 -0.37 -15.69
C LYS A 134 -13.33 -0.19 -15.16
N SER A 135 -12.92 -1.07 -14.26
CA SER A 135 -11.50 -1.27 -13.96
C SER A 135 -10.73 -1.68 -15.24
N GLY A 136 -9.46 -1.25 -15.33
CA GLY A 136 -8.62 -1.48 -16.50
C GLY A 136 -8.75 -0.43 -17.61
N SER A 137 -9.45 0.68 -17.38
CA SER A 137 -9.19 1.90 -18.17
C SER A 137 -7.75 2.36 -17.94
N ASN A 138 -7.09 2.93 -18.94
CA ASN A 138 -5.66 3.24 -18.86
C ASN A 138 -5.25 4.40 -19.78
N VAL A 139 -4.03 4.91 -19.59
CA VAL A 139 -3.36 5.83 -20.52
C VAL A 139 -2.17 5.11 -21.15
N ASN A 140 -2.15 5.07 -22.48
CA ASN A 140 -1.02 4.60 -23.25
C ASN A 140 -0.18 5.79 -23.73
N PHE A 141 1.11 5.75 -23.45
CA PHE A 141 2.10 6.70 -23.93
C PHE A 141 2.93 6.09 -25.04
N LYS A 142 3.27 6.90 -26.04
CA LYS A 142 4.32 6.68 -27.02
C LYS A 142 5.36 7.78 -26.85
N TYR A 143 6.62 7.43 -26.63
CA TYR A 143 7.65 8.41 -26.26
C TYR A 143 9.05 7.96 -26.69
N GLU A 144 9.96 8.92 -26.74
CA GLU A 144 11.40 8.66 -26.76
C GLU A 144 11.98 8.98 -25.38
N LEU A 145 13.01 8.25 -24.95
CA LEU A 145 13.76 8.59 -23.74
C LEU A 145 14.73 9.74 -24.04
N LYS A 146 14.78 10.72 -23.14
CA LYS A 146 15.92 11.64 -23.07
C LYS A 146 17.13 10.89 -22.55
N ASP A 147 18.32 11.20 -23.07
CA ASP A 147 19.55 10.63 -22.53
C ASP A 147 19.74 11.09 -21.06
N PRO A 148 20.18 10.21 -20.15
CA PRO A 148 20.41 10.60 -18.76
C PRO A 148 21.58 11.58 -18.66
N GLU A 149 21.39 12.64 -17.88
CA GLU A 149 22.46 13.55 -17.51
C GLU A 149 23.42 12.87 -16.55
N ASN A 150 24.69 13.31 -16.51
CA ASN A 150 25.70 12.75 -15.59
C ASN A 150 25.56 13.23 -14.15
N THR A 151 24.42 12.91 -13.55
CA THR A 151 24.02 13.34 -12.22
C THR A 151 23.32 12.19 -11.48
N LEU A 152 23.45 12.18 -10.15
CA LEU A 152 22.77 11.19 -9.31
C LEU A 152 21.25 11.31 -9.44
N HIS A 153 20.72 12.54 -9.50
CA HIS A 153 19.30 12.79 -9.73
C HIS A 153 18.81 12.20 -11.06
N SER A 154 19.49 12.45 -12.18
CA SER A 154 19.06 11.92 -13.48
C SER A 154 19.14 10.40 -13.53
N PHE A 155 20.17 9.78 -12.94
CA PHE A 155 20.20 8.31 -12.83
C PHE A 155 18.99 7.80 -12.02
N TYR A 156 18.72 8.43 -10.89
CA TYR A 156 17.67 8.03 -9.96
C TYR A 156 16.29 8.10 -10.60
N ASP A 157 15.99 9.16 -11.34
CA ASP A 157 14.70 9.34 -12.02
C ASP A 157 14.44 8.20 -13.01
N HIS A 158 15.44 7.83 -13.82
CA HIS A 158 15.28 6.74 -14.78
C HIS A 158 15.25 5.36 -14.09
N PHE A 159 16.05 5.16 -13.04
CA PHE A 159 16.07 3.91 -12.28
C PHE A 159 14.73 3.65 -11.55
N SER A 160 14.10 4.69 -11.03
CA SER A 160 12.83 4.63 -10.30
C SER A 160 11.62 4.67 -11.23
N GLY A 161 11.86 4.94 -12.52
CA GLY A 161 10.86 5.07 -13.57
C GLY A 161 9.90 3.90 -13.70
N GLU A 162 8.59 4.17 -13.79
CA GLU A 162 7.58 3.13 -13.93
C GLU A 162 7.79 2.27 -15.20
N ASP A 163 8.20 2.88 -16.31
CA ASP A 163 8.58 2.17 -17.54
C ASP A 163 9.83 1.31 -17.36
N THR A 164 10.86 1.84 -16.70
CA THR A 164 12.12 1.14 -16.48
C THR A 164 11.92 -0.08 -15.56
N VAL A 165 11.12 0.07 -14.51
CA VAL A 165 10.76 -1.01 -13.58
C VAL A 165 9.90 -2.06 -14.28
N THR A 166 8.83 -1.66 -14.98
CA THR A 166 7.95 -2.59 -15.70
C THR A 166 8.69 -3.37 -16.79
N ASN A 167 9.60 -2.72 -17.51
CA ASN A 167 10.41 -3.37 -18.54
C ASN A 167 11.63 -4.12 -17.99
N GLN A 168 11.79 -4.23 -16.67
CA GLN A 168 12.88 -4.97 -16.01
C GLN A 168 14.29 -4.43 -16.32
N HIS A 169 14.39 -3.13 -16.63
CA HIS A 169 15.64 -2.42 -16.89
C HIS A 169 16.31 -1.90 -15.61
N SER A 170 15.59 -1.82 -14.49
CA SER A 170 16.13 -1.44 -13.18
C SER A 170 16.61 -2.65 -12.39
N LYS A 171 17.91 -2.68 -12.04
CA LYS A 171 18.54 -3.81 -11.34
C LYS A 171 19.43 -3.34 -10.21
N ILE A 172 19.33 -3.96 -9.04
CA ILE A 172 20.33 -3.85 -7.97
C ILE A 172 21.26 -5.04 -8.07
N VAL A 173 22.56 -4.79 -8.13
CA VAL A 173 23.57 -5.82 -8.37
C VAL A 173 24.53 -5.87 -7.19
N THR A 174 24.83 -7.10 -6.79
CA THR A 174 25.78 -7.42 -5.72
C THR A 174 26.92 -8.28 -6.27
N PRO A 175 28.06 -8.40 -5.55
CA PRO A 175 29.05 -9.42 -5.86
C PRO A 175 28.43 -10.83 -5.85
N ASP A 176 29.04 -11.79 -6.55
CA ASP A 176 28.48 -13.15 -6.65
C ASP A 176 28.38 -13.87 -5.30
N GLN A 177 29.25 -13.52 -4.34
CA GLN A 177 29.23 -14.02 -2.97
C GLN A 177 29.27 -12.81 -2.02
N PRO A 178 28.14 -12.11 -1.86
CA PRO A 178 28.13 -10.88 -1.08
C PRO A 178 28.34 -11.20 0.40
N THR A 179 29.08 -10.33 1.08
CA THR A 179 29.16 -10.32 2.53
C THR A 179 27.80 -9.94 3.14
N LYS A 180 27.61 -10.26 4.43
CA LYS A 180 26.41 -9.85 5.19
C LYS A 180 26.20 -8.33 5.15
N GLY A 181 27.28 -7.54 5.13
CA GLY A 181 27.22 -6.09 5.00
C GLY A 181 26.72 -5.62 3.63
N GLU A 182 27.17 -6.26 2.56
CA GLU A 182 26.72 -5.97 1.19
C GLU A 182 25.26 -6.35 0.97
N LEU A 183 24.82 -7.51 1.49
CA LEU A 183 23.41 -7.88 1.48
C LEU A 183 22.55 -6.88 2.28
N THR A 184 23.02 -6.48 3.45
CA THR A 184 22.34 -5.47 4.28
C THR A 184 22.18 -4.15 3.50
N ALA A 185 23.25 -3.68 2.86
CA ALA A 185 23.21 -2.44 2.08
C ALA A 185 22.29 -2.56 0.86
N SER A 186 22.38 -3.65 0.11
CA SER A 186 21.58 -3.87 -1.11
C SER A 186 20.09 -3.96 -0.80
N MET A 187 19.72 -4.69 0.26
CA MET A 187 18.32 -4.80 0.68
C MET A 187 17.81 -3.52 1.35
N THR A 188 18.70 -2.70 1.92
CA THR A 188 18.35 -1.34 2.39
C THR A 188 18.06 -0.41 1.21
N ALA A 189 18.84 -0.51 0.13
CA ALA A 189 18.60 0.25 -1.09
C ALA A 189 17.29 -0.18 -1.76
N LEU A 190 17.06 -1.48 -1.94
CA LEU A 190 15.80 -2.02 -2.47
C LEU A 190 14.61 -1.52 -1.66
N ALA A 191 14.63 -1.78 -0.35
CA ALA A 191 13.63 -1.34 0.60
C ALA A 191 13.27 0.15 0.49
N GLY A 192 14.30 1.00 0.36
CA GLY A 192 14.12 2.44 0.24
C GLY A 192 13.47 2.85 -1.07
N GLU A 193 13.86 2.17 -2.14
CA GLU A 193 13.37 2.42 -3.49
C GLU A 193 11.93 1.93 -3.69
N SER A 194 11.60 0.72 -3.22
CA SER A 194 10.25 0.17 -3.33
C SER A 194 9.17 1.04 -2.66
N ARG A 195 9.56 1.99 -1.78
CA ARG A 195 8.65 2.99 -1.18
C ARG A 195 8.05 3.94 -2.22
N VAL A 196 8.81 4.30 -3.24
CA VAL A 196 8.43 5.32 -4.24
C VAL A 196 7.94 4.71 -5.56
N ILE A 197 8.09 3.39 -5.72
CA ILE A 197 7.55 2.64 -6.84
C ILE A 197 6.05 2.39 -6.66
N THR A 198 5.28 2.68 -7.71
CA THR A 198 3.81 2.59 -7.76
C THR A 198 3.30 1.40 -8.58
N THR A 199 4.20 0.59 -9.17
CA THR A 199 3.82 -0.57 -9.99
C THR A 199 3.32 -1.74 -9.13
N ASP A 200 2.17 -2.32 -9.50
CA ASP A 200 1.55 -3.40 -8.70
C ASP A 200 2.00 -4.82 -9.08
N ASN A 201 2.69 -4.96 -10.21
CA ASN A 201 3.02 -6.25 -10.82
C ASN A 201 4.52 -6.43 -11.07
N ASP A 202 5.24 -5.32 -11.11
CA ASP A 202 6.65 -5.27 -11.44
C ASP A 202 7.42 -4.69 -10.27
N GLN A 203 8.67 -5.13 -10.12
CA GLN A 203 9.52 -4.79 -8.99
C GLN A 203 10.97 -4.76 -9.44
N ILE A 204 11.81 -4.03 -8.71
CA ILE A 204 13.25 -4.03 -8.95
C ILE A 204 13.83 -5.34 -8.44
N ASN A 205 14.64 -5.99 -9.29
CA ASN A 205 15.31 -7.23 -8.93
C ASN A 205 16.67 -6.98 -8.29
N VAL A 206 17.00 -7.76 -7.27
CA VAL A 206 18.36 -7.86 -6.75
C VAL A 206 19.00 -9.13 -7.31
N VAL A 207 20.16 -8.99 -7.95
CA VAL A 207 20.84 -10.09 -8.63
C VAL A 207 22.33 -10.16 -8.30
N GLN A 208 22.91 -11.34 -8.53
CA GLN A 208 24.36 -11.55 -8.51
C GLN A 208 24.98 -10.96 -9.78
N ASN A 209 26.25 -10.54 -9.70
CA ASN A 209 26.99 -9.96 -10.80
C ASN A 209 27.01 -10.87 -12.05
N THR A 210 27.15 -12.19 -11.88
CA THR A 210 27.08 -13.19 -12.97
C THR A 210 25.70 -13.33 -13.61
N ASN A 211 24.64 -12.87 -12.95
CA ASN A 211 23.25 -12.97 -13.41
C ASN A 211 22.64 -11.60 -13.76
N MET A 212 23.47 -10.56 -13.88
CA MET A 212 23.00 -9.20 -14.18
C MET A 212 22.47 -9.07 -15.61
N ASP A 213 23.10 -9.78 -16.57
CA ASP A 213 22.81 -9.71 -18.00
C ASP A 213 22.54 -8.27 -18.48
N ALA A 214 23.52 -7.39 -18.26
CA ALA A 214 23.41 -5.96 -18.54
C ALA A 214 23.30 -5.67 -20.05
N THR A 215 22.29 -4.90 -20.42
CA THR A 215 22.05 -4.44 -21.79
C THR A 215 21.91 -2.92 -21.85
N LYS A 216 22.05 -2.35 -23.06
CA LYS A 216 21.84 -0.91 -23.25
C LYS A 216 20.41 -0.55 -22.86
N GLY A 217 20.25 0.49 -22.03
CA GLY A 217 18.97 0.89 -21.45
C GLY A 217 18.74 0.39 -20.03
N ASP A 218 19.59 -0.51 -19.52
CA ASP A 218 19.54 -0.93 -18.11
C ASP A 218 20.13 0.15 -17.20
N TYR A 219 19.44 0.42 -16.08
CA TYR A 219 19.91 1.24 -14.98
C TYR A 219 20.28 0.33 -13.81
N ILE A 220 21.57 0.32 -13.47
CA ILE A 220 22.18 -0.68 -12.59
C ILE A 220 22.75 -0.02 -11.34
N LEU A 221 22.15 -0.29 -10.20
CA LEU A 221 22.72 0.07 -8.89
C LEU A 221 23.69 -1.01 -8.44
N TYR A 222 24.99 -0.77 -8.53
CA TYR A 222 26.00 -1.73 -8.09
C TYR A 222 26.42 -1.46 -6.65
N VAL A 223 26.07 -2.36 -5.72
CA VAL A 223 26.34 -2.22 -4.29
C VAL A 223 27.38 -3.23 -3.84
N ALA A 224 28.59 -2.77 -3.52
CA ALA A 224 29.67 -3.64 -3.07
C ALA A 224 30.70 -2.91 -2.21
N LYS A 225 31.41 -3.65 -1.36
CA LYS A 225 32.63 -3.15 -0.74
C LYS A 225 33.68 -2.87 -1.82
N TYR A 226 34.54 -1.89 -1.58
CA TYR A 226 35.55 -1.46 -2.57
C TYR A 226 36.41 -2.62 -3.07
N ASP A 227 36.76 -3.55 -2.17
CA ASP A 227 37.58 -4.70 -2.50
C ASP A 227 36.86 -5.77 -3.32
N ASN A 228 35.53 -5.77 -3.28
CA ASN A 228 34.67 -6.71 -4.00
C ASN A 228 34.11 -6.13 -5.31
N LEU A 229 34.45 -4.88 -5.66
CA LEU A 229 34.05 -4.30 -6.94
C LEU A 229 34.73 -5.04 -8.11
N PRO A 230 33.99 -5.29 -9.21
CA PRO A 230 34.58 -5.72 -10.47
C PRO A 230 35.66 -4.74 -10.91
N LYS A 231 36.74 -5.25 -11.52
CA LYS A 231 37.90 -4.44 -11.93
C LYS A 231 37.52 -3.19 -12.74
N ALA A 232 36.55 -3.31 -13.65
CA ALA A 232 36.06 -2.20 -14.47
C ALA A 232 35.43 -1.08 -13.62
N LEU A 233 34.57 -1.42 -12.65
CA LEU A 233 33.95 -0.44 -11.76
C LEU A 233 34.92 0.08 -10.69
N LYS A 234 35.86 -0.75 -10.25
CA LYS A 234 36.88 -0.35 -9.26
C LYS A 234 37.82 0.73 -9.79
N GLN A 235 38.15 0.69 -11.10
CA GLN A 235 39.00 1.70 -11.75
C GLN A 235 38.37 3.10 -11.79
N GLU A 236 37.04 3.18 -11.72
CA GLU A 236 36.30 4.44 -11.68
C GLU A 236 36.36 5.15 -10.32
N ILE A 237 36.83 4.46 -9.28
CA ILE A 237 36.80 4.94 -7.90
C ILE A 237 38.23 5.01 -7.36
N SER A 238 38.65 6.23 -7.00
CA SER A 238 39.93 6.43 -6.32
C SER A 238 39.92 5.75 -4.95
N GLU A 239 40.95 4.96 -4.65
CA GLU A 239 41.06 4.31 -3.33
C GLU A 239 41.09 5.33 -2.18
N LYS A 240 41.66 6.52 -2.40
CA LYS A 240 41.70 7.61 -1.41
C LYS A 240 40.30 8.11 -1.05
N ASP A 241 39.35 8.05 -1.98
CA ASP A 241 37.98 8.51 -1.74
C ASP A 241 37.28 7.60 -0.72
N VAL A 242 37.55 6.29 -0.74
CA VAL A 242 36.88 5.29 0.10
C VAL A 242 37.57 5.00 1.45
N GLU A 243 38.66 5.70 1.79
CA GLU A 243 39.40 5.45 3.04
C GLU A 243 38.57 5.68 4.30
N LYS A 244 37.82 6.79 4.35
CA LYS A 244 37.01 7.20 5.50
C LYS A 244 35.56 7.53 5.14
N ARG A 245 35.19 7.32 3.87
CA ARG A 245 33.89 7.68 3.31
C ARG A 245 33.42 6.55 2.40
N ALA A 246 32.13 6.52 2.13
CA ALA A 246 31.56 5.80 1.01
C ALA A 246 31.47 6.73 -0.20
N VAL A 247 31.43 6.14 -1.39
CA VAL A 247 31.29 6.83 -2.67
C VAL A 247 30.02 6.35 -3.35
N ILE A 248 29.25 7.30 -3.88
CA ILE A 248 28.16 7.06 -4.82
C ILE A 248 28.55 7.77 -6.12
N LYS A 249 28.69 7.05 -7.23
CA LYS A 249 29.20 7.62 -8.49
C LYS A 249 28.44 7.07 -9.70
N THR A 250 28.02 7.94 -10.61
CA THR A 250 27.48 7.54 -11.93
C THR A 250 28.61 7.08 -12.86
N HIS A 251 28.32 6.06 -13.67
CA HIS A 251 29.22 5.55 -14.69
C HIS A 251 28.41 4.99 -15.87
N TYR A 252 28.31 5.76 -16.94
CA TYR A 252 27.56 5.39 -18.13
C TYR A 252 28.42 4.65 -19.14
N THR A 253 27.91 3.53 -19.64
CA THR A 253 28.64 2.67 -20.56
C THR A 253 27.77 2.29 -21.75
N LYS A 254 28.37 1.73 -22.80
CA LYS A 254 27.61 1.17 -23.93
C LYS A 254 26.73 -0.03 -23.56
N LYS A 255 26.95 -0.65 -22.39
CA LYS A 255 26.30 -1.89 -21.94
C LYS A 255 25.27 -1.67 -20.84
N GLY A 256 25.09 -0.43 -20.38
CA GLY A 256 24.23 -0.09 -19.25
C GLY A 256 24.76 1.11 -18.48
N ASP A 257 23.86 1.73 -17.75
CA ASP A 257 24.10 2.92 -16.96
C ASP A 257 24.23 2.52 -15.49
N TYR A 258 25.38 2.80 -14.87
CA TYR A 258 25.69 2.34 -13.53
C TYR A 258 25.63 3.47 -12.51
N LEU A 259 25.12 3.16 -11.32
CA LEU A 259 25.39 3.90 -10.11
C LEU A 259 26.18 3.01 -9.15
N ILE A 260 27.45 3.33 -8.96
CA ILE A 260 28.37 2.59 -8.11
C ILE A 260 28.22 3.09 -6.68
N VAL A 261 27.79 2.23 -5.77
CA VAL A 261 27.72 2.48 -4.32
C VAL A 261 28.75 1.61 -3.62
N THR A 262 29.78 2.25 -3.05
CA THR A 262 30.92 1.51 -2.50
C THR A 262 31.55 2.13 -1.26
N ALA A 263 32.14 1.29 -0.40
CA ALA A 263 32.92 1.69 0.77
C ALA A 263 33.88 0.57 1.22
N LYS A 264 34.87 0.90 2.05
CA LYS A 264 35.74 -0.12 2.69
C LYS A 264 35.07 -0.84 3.87
N THR A 265 34.08 -0.22 4.53
CA THR A 265 33.44 -0.79 5.73
C THR A 265 31.93 -0.98 5.55
N ASP A 266 31.37 -1.99 6.22
CA ASP A 266 29.95 -2.34 6.16
C ASP A 266 29.06 -1.18 6.65
N GLY A 267 29.52 -0.45 7.68
CA GLY A 267 28.80 0.70 8.22
C GLY A 267 28.69 1.87 7.23
N LEU A 268 29.79 2.19 6.53
CA LEU A 268 29.80 3.23 5.50
C LEU A 268 29.02 2.80 4.26
N LEU A 269 29.12 1.53 3.85
CA LEU A 269 28.36 1.00 2.72
C LEU A 269 26.86 1.06 2.99
N LYS A 270 26.42 0.65 4.20
CA LYS A 270 25.03 0.80 4.64
C LYS A 270 24.60 2.27 4.60
N LYS A 271 25.46 3.19 5.04
CA LYS A 271 25.16 4.63 5.07
C LYS A 271 24.94 5.19 3.66
N ALA A 272 25.75 4.79 2.68
CA ALA A 272 25.55 5.17 1.29
C ALA A 272 24.30 4.53 0.67
N ALA A 273 23.98 3.28 1.00
CA ALA A 273 22.72 2.68 0.60
C ALA A 273 21.50 3.40 1.20
N GLN A 274 21.60 3.91 2.44
CA GLN A 274 20.57 4.77 3.03
C GLN A 274 20.45 6.12 2.33
N PHE A 275 21.56 6.71 1.88
CA PHE A 275 21.52 7.92 1.06
C PHE A 275 20.76 7.67 -0.24
N PHE A 276 21.07 6.56 -0.94
CA PHE A 276 20.34 6.16 -2.15
C PHE A 276 18.85 5.90 -1.89
N ALA A 277 18.52 5.22 -0.79
CA ALA A 277 17.15 4.94 -0.34
C ALA A 277 16.31 6.20 0.01
N ASN A 278 16.92 7.38 0.02
CA ASN A 278 16.29 8.66 0.29
C ASN A 278 16.09 9.41 -1.03
N SER A 279 14.86 9.36 -1.54
CA SER A 279 14.42 10.01 -2.78
C SER A 279 14.75 11.50 -2.79
N GLU A 280 14.53 12.20 -1.67
CA GLU A 280 14.77 13.64 -1.57
C GLU A 280 16.26 13.97 -1.69
N LEU A 281 17.14 13.17 -1.06
CA LEU A 281 18.57 13.34 -1.23
C LEU A 281 19.01 13.04 -2.66
N MET A 282 18.48 11.98 -3.27
CA MET A 282 18.82 11.63 -4.66
C MET A 282 18.40 12.73 -5.64
N HIS A 283 17.17 13.27 -5.54
CA HIS A 283 16.70 14.37 -6.38
C HIS A 283 17.44 15.70 -6.12
N GLN A 284 17.91 15.94 -4.89
CA GLN A 284 18.72 17.13 -4.57
C GLN A 284 20.18 17.03 -5.07
N THR A 285 20.64 15.84 -5.48
CA THR A 285 22.05 15.61 -5.79
C THR A 285 22.35 15.78 -7.27
N ASP A 286 22.50 17.04 -7.66
CA ASP A 286 22.85 17.47 -9.03
C ASP A 286 24.37 17.39 -9.30
N LYS A 287 24.95 16.19 -9.14
CA LYS A 287 26.37 15.90 -9.43
C LYS A 287 26.57 14.42 -9.72
N SER A 288 27.66 14.08 -10.43
CA SER A 288 28.02 12.69 -10.79
C SER A 288 28.65 11.87 -9.65
N LYS A 289 29.10 12.51 -8.56
CA LYS A 289 29.78 11.85 -7.44
C LYS A 289 29.38 12.46 -6.10
N GLU A 290 28.98 11.62 -5.15
CA GLU A 290 28.72 11.98 -3.75
C GLU A 290 29.63 11.19 -2.79
N MET A 291 30.05 11.85 -1.72
CA MET A 291 30.92 11.31 -0.68
C MET A 291 30.15 11.23 0.64
N VAL A 292 29.82 10.03 1.09
CA VAL A 292 29.02 9.82 2.30
C VAL A 292 29.92 9.45 3.48
N SER A 293 29.91 10.25 4.54
CA SER A 293 30.64 9.96 5.78
C SER A 293 29.72 9.32 6.82
N SER A 294 30.29 8.85 7.94
CA SER A 294 29.50 8.39 9.08
C SER A 294 28.61 9.48 9.69
N LEU A 295 28.96 10.75 9.49
CA LEU A 295 28.23 11.93 10.00
C LEU A 295 27.17 12.44 9.03
N THR A 296 27.17 12.00 7.77
CA THR A 296 26.20 12.45 6.77
C THR A 296 24.79 12.03 7.22
N ASN A 297 23.82 12.95 7.21
CA ASN A 297 22.43 12.59 7.49
C ASN A 297 21.81 11.94 6.26
N THR A 298 21.25 10.75 6.44
CA THR A 298 20.73 9.90 5.35
C THR A 298 19.33 9.39 5.65
N PHE A 299 18.72 9.85 6.74
CA PHE A 299 17.36 9.48 7.10
C PHE A 299 16.37 10.21 6.18
N THR A 300 15.30 9.53 5.79
CA THR A 300 14.16 10.14 5.10
C THR A 300 13.34 10.99 6.06
N SER A 301 12.68 12.03 5.56
CA SER A 301 11.76 12.84 6.35
C SER A 301 10.61 11.98 6.87
N GLU A 302 10.44 11.93 8.20
CA GLU A 302 9.31 11.23 8.80
C GLU A 302 8.13 12.21 8.89
N ILE A 303 7.04 11.94 8.17
CA ILE A 303 5.77 12.65 8.39
C ILE A 303 5.28 12.22 9.77
N GLN A 304 5.27 13.14 10.73
CA GLN A 304 4.62 12.89 12.02
C GLN A 304 3.13 12.64 11.76
N ASP A 305 2.73 11.37 11.85
CA ASP A 305 1.33 10.98 11.74
C ASP A 305 0.61 11.35 13.05
N GLU A 306 0.08 12.57 13.09
CA GLU A 306 -0.84 13.05 14.14
C GLU A 306 -2.24 12.42 14.02
N GLY A 307 -2.45 11.50 13.07
CA GLY A 307 -3.77 10.95 12.76
C GLY A 307 -4.69 11.98 12.12
N LYS A 308 -4.17 13.07 11.53
CA LYS A 308 -4.95 14.09 10.81
C LYS A 308 -4.55 14.09 9.34
N TYR A 309 -5.52 13.85 8.48
CA TYR A 309 -5.33 13.75 7.04
C TYR A 309 -6.20 14.79 6.36
N GLN A 310 -5.56 15.76 5.72
CA GLN A 310 -6.27 16.75 4.92
C GLN A 310 -6.95 16.05 3.73
N LEU A 311 -8.23 16.33 3.51
CA LEU A 311 -8.98 15.69 2.42
C LEU A 311 -8.61 16.29 1.05
N THR A 312 -8.31 17.59 1.01
CA THR A 312 -7.94 18.28 -0.22
C THR A 312 -6.93 19.41 0.03
N ASN A 313 -5.96 19.56 -0.88
CA ASN A 313 -4.92 20.60 -0.81
C ASN A 313 -5.32 21.90 -1.53
N ALA A 314 -6.45 21.88 -2.24
CA ALA A 314 -7.05 23.03 -2.90
C ALA A 314 -8.57 23.04 -2.70
N ILE A 315 -9.21 24.19 -2.90
CA ILE A 315 -10.68 24.27 -2.85
C ILE A 315 -11.24 23.42 -4.00
N ASP A 316 -12.00 22.39 -3.66
CA ASP A 316 -12.63 21.51 -4.62
C ASP A 316 -14.01 22.07 -5.00
N LYS A 317 -14.26 22.30 -6.28
CA LYS A 317 -15.48 22.96 -6.78
C LYS A 317 -16.41 21.96 -7.46
N ILE A 318 -17.55 21.73 -6.85
CA ILE A 318 -18.63 20.88 -7.33
C ILE A 318 -19.68 21.77 -7.98
N LYS A 319 -20.00 21.55 -9.26
CA LYS A 319 -20.94 22.37 -10.03
C LYS A 319 -22.06 21.54 -10.66
N GLY A 320 -23.21 22.19 -10.82
CA GLY A 320 -24.39 21.65 -11.47
C GLY A 320 -25.38 21.02 -10.49
N ALA A 321 -26.65 21.00 -10.89
CA ALA A 321 -27.75 20.58 -10.04
C ALA A 321 -27.82 19.05 -9.87
N GLY A 322 -28.58 18.61 -8.87
CA GLY A 322 -28.81 17.20 -8.55
C GLY A 322 -27.73 16.59 -7.66
N HIS A 323 -27.60 15.26 -7.71
CA HIS A 323 -26.63 14.51 -6.93
C HIS A 323 -25.21 14.65 -7.52
N ARG A 324 -24.27 15.13 -6.71
CA ARG A 324 -22.88 15.36 -7.11
C ARG A 324 -21.93 14.79 -6.08
N GLU A 325 -20.90 14.11 -6.52
CA GLU A 325 -19.94 13.45 -5.63
C GLU A 325 -18.53 13.95 -5.88
N THR A 326 -17.73 13.92 -4.81
CA THR A 326 -16.29 14.05 -4.85
C THR A 326 -15.69 13.08 -3.83
N SER A 327 -14.46 12.66 -4.07
CA SER A 327 -13.81 11.59 -3.32
C SER A 327 -12.39 11.97 -2.96
N TYR A 328 -12.01 11.63 -1.73
CA TYR A 328 -10.70 11.92 -1.15
C TYR A 328 -10.08 10.64 -0.60
N PHE A 329 -8.85 10.34 -0.99
CA PHE A 329 -8.16 9.14 -0.53
C PHE A 329 -7.32 9.44 0.71
N VAL A 330 -7.46 8.61 1.73
CA VAL A 330 -6.69 8.70 2.98
C VAL A 330 -5.87 7.42 3.14
N THR A 331 -4.56 7.57 3.33
CA THR A 331 -3.64 6.43 3.49
C THR A 331 -2.93 6.50 4.83
N LEU A 332 -3.18 5.50 5.68
CA LEU A 332 -2.56 5.34 7.00
C LEU A 332 -1.11 4.84 6.87
N PRO A 333 -0.28 5.03 7.90
CA PRO A 333 0.98 4.29 8.00
C PRO A 333 0.73 2.78 8.09
N ASN A 334 1.60 2.02 7.45
CA ASN A 334 1.41 0.58 7.28
C ASN A 334 1.60 -0.23 8.58
N ASP A 335 2.01 0.38 9.69
CA ASP A 335 2.13 -0.27 11.00
C ASP A 335 0.93 -0.06 11.94
N ARG A 336 -0.12 0.56 11.41
CA ARG A 336 -1.29 1.03 12.15
C ARG A 336 -2.57 0.54 11.49
N THR A 337 -3.51 0.10 12.31
CA THR A 337 -4.89 -0.16 11.88
C THR A 337 -5.81 0.89 12.47
N ASN A 338 -6.94 1.16 11.81
CA ASN A 338 -7.98 2.01 12.39
C ASN A 338 -8.49 1.41 13.71
N ALA A 339 -8.71 2.25 14.71
CA ALA A 339 -9.36 1.95 15.97
C ALA A 339 -10.63 2.81 16.12
N ASP A 340 -11.53 2.37 16.99
CA ASP A 340 -12.77 3.10 17.27
C ASP A 340 -12.48 4.54 17.74
N GLY A 341 -13.14 5.49 17.09
CA GLY A 341 -13.09 6.93 17.41
C GLY A 341 -12.58 7.85 16.29
N SER A 342 -12.38 7.32 15.08
CA SER A 342 -12.08 8.12 13.89
C SER A 342 -13.26 8.99 13.45
N LYS A 343 -13.00 10.16 12.86
CA LYS A 343 -14.02 11.16 12.49
C LYS A 343 -13.66 11.90 11.22
N VAL A 344 -14.65 12.19 10.37
CA VAL A 344 -14.53 13.13 9.25
C VAL A 344 -15.03 14.49 9.68
N ARG A 345 -14.24 15.54 9.50
CA ARG A 345 -14.65 16.94 9.65
C ARG A 345 -14.61 17.61 8.27
N LEU A 346 -15.79 17.89 7.73
CA LEU A 346 -15.95 18.52 6.42
C LEU A 346 -16.28 20.01 6.60
N HIS A 347 -15.53 20.87 5.92
CA HIS A 347 -15.80 22.30 5.76
C HIS A 347 -16.22 22.57 4.34
N PHE A 348 -17.36 23.23 4.16
CA PHE A 348 -17.93 23.39 2.83
C PHE A 348 -18.82 24.63 2.75
N ARG A 349 -19.04 25.11 1.53
CA ARG A 349 -19.98 26.19 1.22
C ARG A 349 -20.76 25.86 -0.04
N TYR A 350 -21.88 26.52 -0.25
CA TYR A 350 -22.83 26.17 -1.31
C TYR A 350 -23.67 27.36 -1.76
N SER A 351 -24.27 27.25 -2.95
CA SER A 351 -25.09 28.32 -3.50
C SER A 351 -26.35 28.61 -2.68
N LYS A 352 -26.77 29.88 -2.67
CA LYS A 352 -27.98 30.34 -1.97
C LYS A 352 -29.29 30.10 -2.72
N ASN A 353 -29.22 29.77 -4.02
CA ASN A 353 -30.38 29.49 -4.88
C ASN A 353 -30.89 28.03 -4.77
N LEU A 354 -30.38 27.26 -3.82
CA LEU A 354 -30.81 25.90 -3.57
C LEU A 354 -32.24 25.82 -3.00
N ASN A 355 -32.92 24.72 -3.29
CA ASN A 355 -34.10 24.28 -2.57
C ASN A 355 -33.67 23.59 -1.27
N PHE A 356 -33.42 24.39 -0.24
CA PHE A 356 -33.00 23.91 1.08
C PHE A 356 -33.97 22.94 1.78
N LYS A 357 -35.18 22.70 1.26
CA LYS A 357 -36.03 21.62 1.76
C LYS A 357 -35.55 20.24 1.34
N ARG A 358 -34.84 20.16 0.21
CA ARG A 358 -34.42 18.91 -0.45
C ARG A 358 -32.91 18.77 -0.55
N SER A 359 -32.14 19.85 -0.37
CA SER A 359 -30.69 19.80 -0.47
C SER A 359 -30.00 19.33 0.82
N LEU A 360 -29.03 18.43 0.67
CA LEU A 360 -28.24 17.87 1.77
C LEU A 360 -26.81 17.54 1.33
N VAL A 361 -25.93 17.33 2.29
CA VAL A 361 -24.62 16.70 2.10
C VAL A 361 -24.58 15.37 2.84
N THR A 362 -24.02 14.33 2.24
CA THR A 362 -23.82 13.00 2.83
C THR A 362 -22.34 12.64 2.75
N VAL A 363 -21.81 12.04 3.82
CA VAL A 363 -20.40 11.61 3.88
C VAL A 363 -20.35 10.10 4.04
N TYR A 364 -19.47 9.49 3.27
CA TYR A 364 -19.18 8.06 3.27
C TYR A 364 -17.70 7.83 3.57
N VAL A 365 -17.40 6.68 4.15
CA VAL A 365 -16.04 6.13 4.20
C VAL A 365 -16.07 4.72 3.65
N ASN A 366 -15.32 4.48 2.58
CA ASN A 366 -15.53 3.36 1.66
C ASN A 366 -17.03 3.27 1.30
N ASP A 367 -17.63 2.09 1.42
CA ASP A 367 -19.07 1.89 1.19
C ASP A 367 -19.96 2.19 2.41
N THR A 368 -19.38 2.61 3.54
CA THR A 368 -20.14 2.86 4.78
C THR A 368 -20.62 4.31 4.85
N THR A 369 -21.93 4.51 5.00
CA THR A 369 -22.51 5.84 5.22
C THR A 369 -22.24 6.31 6.65
N LEU A 370 -21.57 7.45 6.82
CA LEU A 370 -21.34 8.03 8.15
C LEU A 370 -22.55 8.84 8.64
N GLY A 371 -23.21 9.54 7.71
CA GLY A 371 -24.37 10.38 8.01
C GLY A 371 -24.54 11.49 6.99
N SER A 372 -25.60 12.28 7.17
CA SER A 372 -25.93 13.41 6.31
C SER A 372 -26.34 14.65 7.10
N LYS A 373 -26.24 15.81 6.45
CA LYS A 373 -26.65 17.10 6.99
C LYS A 373 -27.41 17.89 5.94
N LYS A 374 -28.59 18.38 6.33
CA LYS A 374 -29.42 19.27 5.50
C LYS A 374 -28.72 20.62 5.29
N LEU A 375 -28.72 21.11 4.05
CA LEU A 375 -28.19 22.42 3.71
C LEU A 375 -29.19 23.53 4.07
N THR A 376 -28.72 24.70 4.49
CA THR A 376 -29.60 25.82 4.89
C THR A 376 -29.09 27.17 4.38
N ALA A 377 -29.99 28.07 4.04
CA ALA A 377 -29.63 29.41 3.55
C ALA A 377 -28.71 30.19 4.51
N ALA A 378 -28.90 30.01 5.82
CA ALA A 378 -28.13 30.70 6.86
C ALA A 378 -26.64 30.31 6.88
N LYS A 379 -26.30 29.09 6.44
CA LYS A 379 -24.93 28.56 6.47
C LYS A 379 -24.29 28.42 5.08
N ALA A 380 -24.95 28.90 4.04
CA ALA A 380 -24.51 28.73 2.64
C ALA A 380 -23.09 29.27 2.35
N ASN A 381 -22.64 30.33 3.04
CA ASN A 381 -21.31 30.91 2.82
C ASN A 381 -20.18 30.21 3.61
N GLY A 382 -20.50 29.20 4.40
CA GLY A 382 -19.57 28.47 5.25
C GLY A 382 -20.31 27.63 6.27
N ASP A 383 -20.24 26.32 6.09
CA ASP A 383 -20.85 25.31 6.95
C ASP A 383 -19.83 24.22 7.27
N GLU A 384 -20.08 23.48 8.35
CA GLU A 384 -19.24 22.37 8.77
C GLU A 384 -20.07 21.18 9.26
N VAL A 385 -19.57 19.97 9.07
CA VAL A 385 -20.14 18.78 9.70
C VAL A 385 -19.00 17.89 10.20
N THR A 386 -19.16 17.35 11.41
CA THR A 386 -18.26 16.33 11.96
C THR A 386 -19.05 15.05 12.16
N LEU A 387 -18.59 13.96 11.55
CA LEU A 387 -19.25 12.65 11.60
C LEU A 387 -18.26 11.61 12.11
N GLU A 388 -18.71 10.75 13.01
CA GLU A 388 -17.90 9.66 13.56
C GLU A 388 -17.98 8.43 12.66
N VAL A 389 -16.86 7.73 12.51
CA VAL A 389 -16.84 6.41 11.89
C VAL A 389 -17.49 5.41 12.87
N PRO A 390 -18.49 4.61 12.43
CA PRO A 390 -19.09 3.60 13.28
C PRO A 390 -18.06 2.67 13.92
N LYS A 391 -18.33 2.26 15.16
CA LYS A 391 -17.47 1.31 15.87
C LYS A 391 -17.42 -0.02 15.11
N GLY A 392 -16.23 -0.60 15.03
CA GLY A 392 -15.99 -1.85 14.31
C GLY A 392 -15.88 -1.72 12.79
N THR A 393 -15.93 -0.52 12.21
CA THR A 393 -15.66 -0.32 10.78
C THR A 393 -14.17 -0.53 10.49
N SER A 394 -13.86 -1.58 9.72
CA SER A 394 -12.52 -1.82 9.20
C SER A 394 -12.25 -0.91 8.01
N LEU A 395 -11.32 0.04 8.18
CA LEU A 395 -10.93 0.97 7.12
C LEU A 395 -9.73 0.47 6.30
N GLY A 396 -9.03 -0.56 6.76
CA GLY A 396 -7.74 -0.95 6.16
C GLY A 396 -6.67 0.14 6.30
N ASN A 397 -5.62 0.05 5.48
CA ASN A 397 -4.49 0.99 5.49
C ASN A 397 -4.65 2.12 4.46
N SER A 398 -5.61 2.01 3.54
CA SER A 398 -6.02 3.06 2.60
C SER A 398 -7.52 2.97 2.42
N PHE A 399 -8.21 4.10 2.41
CA PHE A 399 -9.66 4.17 2.27
C PHE A 399 -10.11 5.47 1.60
N GLU A 400 -11.31 5.43 1.03
CA GLU A 400 -11.94 6.57 0.37
C GLU A 400 -12.86 7.30 1.36
N VAL A 401 -12.80 8.63 1.39
CA VAL A 401 -13.81 9.50 1.99
C VAL A 401 -14.58 10.15 0.85
N ARG A 402 -15.81 9.70 0.61
CA ARG A 402 -16.67 10.23 -0.45
C ARG A 402 -17.69 11.21 0.14
N VAL A 403 -17.84 12.35 -0.52
CA VAL A 403 -18.75 13.42 -0.12
C VAL A 403 -19.75 13.63 -1.26
N ALA A 404 -21.02 13.44 -0.95
CA ALA A 404 -22.12 13.62 -1.89
C ALA A 404 -22.96 14.84 -1.52
N PHE A 405 -23.19 15.73 -2.48
CA PHE A 405 -24.08 16.88 -2.37
C PHE A 405 -25.32 16.66 -3.24
N ASP A 406 -26.50 16.74 -2.64
CA ASP A 406 -27.76 16.84 -3.37
C ASP A 406 -28.11 18.31 -3.57
N LEU A 407 -27.67 18.89 -4.69
CA LEU A 407 -27.82 20.30 -5.02
C LEU A 407 -29.10 20.56 -5.83
N GLU A 408 -30.25 20.38 -5.19
CA GLU A 408 -31.56 20.64 -5.80
C GLU A 408 -31.82 22.15 -5.90
N MET A 409 -32.28 22.64 -7.06
CA MET A 409 -32.77 24.02 -7.23
C MET A 409 -34.30 24.09 -7.17
N LYS A 410 -34.86 25.28 -6.94
CA LYS A 410 -36.32 25.48 -7.01
C LYS A 410 -36.83 25.40 -8.45
N ASP A 411 -36.07 25.91 -9.41
CA ASP A 411 -36.46 26.04 -10.82
C ASP A 411 -35.56 25.20 -11.75
N GLN A 412 -35.22 23.99 -11.31
CA GLN A 412 -34.25 23.13 -11.99
C GLN A 412 -34.67 22.72 -13.41
N GLU A 413 -35.98 22.65 -13.70
CA GLU A 413 -36.49 22.25 -15.02
C GLU A 413 -36.35 23.34 -16.08
N THR A 414 -36.14 24.59 -15.68
CA THR A 414 -36.00 25.75 -16.60
C THR A 414 -34.58 26.27 -16.72
N SER A 415 -33.62 25.71 -15.97
CA SER A 415 -32.22 26.19 -15.92
C SER A 415 -31.30 25.27 -16.73
N ASP A 416 -30.66 25.81 -17.77
CA ASP A 416 -29.61 25.16 -18.57
C ASP A 416 -28.19 25.47 -18.07
N ASN A 417 -28.06 26.29 -17.03
CA ASN A 417 -26.77 26.71 -16.51
C ASN A 417 -26.07 25.57 -15.74
N SER A 418 -25.07 24.96 -16.36
CA SER A 418 -24.26 23.88 -15.76
C SER A 418 -23.30 24.33 -14.65
N GLU A 419 -23.12 25.64 -14.46
CA GLU A 419 -22.20 26.22 -13.48
C GLU A 419 -22.90 26.57 -12.14
N THR A 420 -24.24 26.45 -12.08
CA THR A 420 -25.06 26.68 -10.89
C THR A 420 -26.10 25.56 -10.73
N PRO A 421 -26.46 25.17 -9.51
CA PRO A 421 -25.84 25.53 -8.25
C PRO A 421 -24.43 24.92 -8.13
N TRP A 422 -23.70 25.36 -7.12
CA TRP A 422 -22.37 24.88 -6.79
C TRP A 422 -22.27 24.57 -5.29
N ALA A 423 -21.33 23.69 -4.97
CA ALA A 423 -20.79 23.49 -3.64
C ALA A 423 -19.26 23.51 -3.74
N GLU A 424 -18.60 23.86 -2.64
CA GLU A 424 -17.15 23.81 -2.54
C GLU A 424 -16.75 23.12 -1.25
N VAL A 425 -15.77 22.22 -1.32
CA VAL A 425 -15.12 21.63 -0.15
C VAL A 425 -13.81 22.37 0.09
N ASP A 426 -13.67 22.87 1.31
CA ASP A 426 -12.54 23.71 1.72
C ASP A 426 -11.34 22.86 2.15
N THR A 427 -10.14 23.45 2.06
CA THR A 427 -8.87 22.80 2.45
C THR A 427 -8.79 22.48 3.93
N ASN A 428 -9.60 23.10 4.79
CA ASN A 428 -9.70 22.76 6.21
C ASN A 428 -10.44 21.44 6.49
N SER A 429 -10.97 20.78 5.46
CA SER A 429 -11.61 19.48 5.60
C SER A 429 -10.58 18.38 5.89
N GLU A 430 -10.81 17.60 6.93
CA GLU A 430 -9.86 16.62 7.45
C GLU A 430 -10.53 15.31 7.88
N MET A 431 -9.81 14.21 7.74
CA MET A 431 -10.10 12.94 8.39
C MET A 431 -9.19 12.80 9.61
N LYS A 432 -9.78 12.65 10.79
CA LYS A 432 -9.08 12.29 12.03
C LYS A 432 -9.15 10.79 12.20
N VAL A 433 -8.02 10.12 12.06
CA VAL A 433 -7.90 8.68 12.24
C VAL A 433 -7.30 8.40 13.60
N LYS A 434 -8.07 7.71 14.44
CA LYS A 434 -7.54 7.11 15.65
C LYS A 434 -6.98 5.75 15.29
N SER A 435 -5.66 5.66 15.15
CA SER A 435 -4.98 4.40 14.85
C SER A 435 -4.50 3.68 16.10
N GLU A 436 -4.38 2.35 16.03
CA GLU A 436 -3.64 1.56 17.02
C GLU A 436 -2.61 0.64 16.38
N LYS A 437 -1.59 0.26 17.16
CA LYS A 437 -0.56 -0.67 16.70
C LYS A 437 -1.18 -2.04 16.43
N SER A 438 -0.89 -2.67 15.30
CA SER A 438 -1.39 -4.03 15.10
C SER A 438 -0.74 -5.05 16.04
N ASN A 439 -1.52 -6.07 16.43
CA ASN A 439 -1.12 -7.10 17.39
C ASN A 439 -1.31 -8.52 16.85
N ASP A 440 -1.72 -8.68 15.59
CA ASP A 440 -2.03 -9.98 14.99
C ASP A 440 -0.80 -10.60 14.34
N LEU A 441 -0.50 -11.87 14.64
CA LEU A 441 0.51 -12.70 14.00
C LEU A 441 -0.16 -13.59 12.93
N LEU A 442 -0.71 -12.95 11.90
CA LEU A 442 -1.38 -13.53 10.74
C LEU A 442 -0.92 -12.80 9.47
N PHE A 443 -1.10 -13.41 8.30
CA PHE A 443 -0.76 -12.80 7.01
C PHE A 443 -1.64 -11.60 6.64
N THR A 444 -2.85 -11.49 7.22
CA THR A 444 -3.65 -10.24 7.17
C THR A 444 -2.91 -9.02 7.73
N ASN A 445 -1.84 -9.24 8.51
CA ASN A 445 -1.04 -8.22 9.15
C ASN A 445 0.44 -8.27 8.71
N TYR A 446 0.74 -8.96 7.60
CA TYR A 446 2.05 -8.91 6.98
C TYR A 446 2.12 -7.74 5.99
N PRO A 447 3.24 -6.99 5.91
CA PRO A 447 4.50 -7.13 6.66
C PRO A 447 4.54 -6.41 8.00
N THR A 448 3.45 -5.77 8.43
CA THR A 448 3.35 -4.89 9.61
C THR A 448 3.99 -5.45 10.89
N ILE A 449 3.89 -6.75 11.17
CA ILE A 449 4.53 -7.38 12.34
C ILE A 449 6.07 -7.23 12.38
N PHE A 450 6.70 -7.04 11.23
CA PHE A 450 8.15 -6.80 11.07
C PHE A 450 8.49 -5.32 11.03
N MET A 451 7.50 -4.45 11.20
CA MET A 451 7.61 -3.00 11.14
C MET A 451 7.30 -2.35 12.50
N LYS A 452 7.86 -1.17 12.73
CA LYS A 452 7.62 -0.33 13.90
C LYS A 452 7.95 1.11 13.55
N ASN A 453 7.05 2.02 13.91
CA ASN A 453 7.18 3.45 13.61
C ASN A 453 7.42 3.68 12.12
N GLN A 454 6.64 3.00 11.28
CA GLN A 454 6.71 3.12 9.82
C GLN A 454 8.06 2.70 9.18
N THR A 455 8.92 1.98 9.91
CA THR A 455 10.18 1.41 9.39
C THR A 455 10.42 -0.01 9.91
N TYR A 456 11.51 -0.67 9.47
CA TYR A 456 11.87 -2.02 9.90
C TYR A 456 12.19 -2.10 11.40
N ASN A 457 11.55 -3.03 12.09
CA ASN A 457 11.73 -3.22 13.52
C ASN A 457 12.77 -4.30 13.82
N ASN A 458 14.06 -3.92 13.88
CA ASN A 458 15.19 -4.80 14.19
C ASN A 458 15.03 -6.20 13.57
N LEU A 459 15.21 -6.27 12.26
CA LEU A 459 14.99 -7.47 11.47
C LEU A 459 16.27 -8.30 11.38
N ALA A 460 16.22 -9.52 11.89
CA ALA A 460 17.26 -10.52 11.69
C ALA A 460 16.87 -11.46 10.55
N VAL A 461 17.67 -11.51 9.49
CA VAL A 461 17.42 -12.38 8.32
C VAL A 461 18.44 -13.50 8.30
N VAL A 462 17.97 -14.73 8.46
CA VAL A 462 18.78 -15.94 8.45
C VAL A 462 18.63 -16.61 7.09
N ILE A 463 19.71 -16.61 6.32
CA ILE A 463 19.76 -17.09 4.94
C ILE A 463 20.65 -18.34 4.80
N PRO A 464 20.60 -19.04 3.66
CA PRO A 464 21.54 -20.11 3.37
C PRO A 464 23.00 -19.64 3.43
N LYS A 465 23.92 -20.57 3.75
CA LYS A 465 25.37 -20.27 3.79
C LYS A 465 25.93 -19.80 2.45
N LYS A 466 25.36 -20.30 1.35
CA LYS A 466 25.67 -19.89 -0.02
C LYS A 466 24.37 -19.56 -0.73
N LEU A 467 24.25 -18.33 -1.22
CA LEU A 467 23.08 -17.88 -1.98
C LEU A 467 23.20 -18.27 -3.45
N THR A 468 22.07 -18.70 -4.00
CA THR A 468 21.82 -18.92 -5.42
C THR A 468 20.99 -17.79 -6.00
N ALA A 469 20.89 -17.70 -7.32
CA ALA A 469 20.00 -16.74 -7.99
C ALA A 469 18.53 -16.87 -7.54
N ILE A 470 18.10 -18.08 -7.17
CA ILE A 470 16.74 -18.35 -6.66
C ILE A 470 16.55 -17.74 -5.27
N ASP A 471 17.54 -17.85 -4.39
CA ASP A 471 17.47 -17.23 -3.05
C ASP A 471 17.39 -15.70 -3.15
N PHE A 472 18.08 -15.10 -4.13
CA PHE A 472 17.97 -13.66 -4.42
C PHE A 472 16.58 -13.24 -4.86
N LYS A 473 15.88 -14.06 -5.66
CA LYS A 473 14.48 -13.80 -6.02
C LYS A 473 13.57 -13.82 -4.79
N SER A 474 13.79 -14.74 -3.85
CA SER A 474 13.05 -14.76 -2.59
C SER A 474 13.30 -13.52 -1.72
N LEU A 475 14.56 -13.11 -1.58
CA LEU A 475 14.90 -11.90 -0.84
C LEU A 475 14.30 -10.66 -1.49
N THR A 476 14.35 -10.59 -2.83
CA THR A 476 13.73 -9.52 -3.63
C THR A 476 12.24 -9.42 -3.32
N ASN A 477 11.49 -10.53 -3.40
CA ASN A 477 10.05 -10.54 -3.08
C ASN A 477 9.77 -9.97 -1.68
N ILE A 478 10.47 -10.48 -0.66
CA ILE A 478 10.28 -10.08 0.74
C ILE A 478 10.54 -8.58 0.91
N PHE A 479 11.70 -8.10 0.46
CA PHE A 479 12.13 -6.73 0.73
C PHE A 479 11.43 -5.70 -0.15
N ASN A 480 10.94 -6.07 -1.34
CA ASN A 480 10.08 -5.20 -2.14
C ASN A 480 8.78 -4.90 -1.42
N LEU A 481 8.04 -5.92 -0.98
CA LEU A 481 6.77 -5.69 -0.26
C LEU A 481 7.01 -4.93 1.05
N MET A 482 8.02 -5.32 1.83
CA MET A 482 8.32 -4.62 3.07
C MET A 482 8.78 -3.17 2.83
N GLY A 483 9.47 -2.89 1.73
CA GLY A 483 9.88 -1.55 1.28
C GLY A 483 8.72 -0.67 0.84
N ALA A 484 7.81 -1.20 0.01
CA ALA A 484 6.57 -0.54 -0.37
C ALA A 484 5.69 -0.19 0.84
N ASN A 485 5.83 -0.93 1.94
CA ASN A 485 5.15 -0.61 3.20
C ASN A 485 5.95 0.28 4.16
N ALA A 486 7.23 0.57 3.91
CA ALA A 486 8.04 1.44 4.78
C ALA A 486 7.87 2.92 4.40
N LYS A 487 7.73 3.81 5.38
CA LYS A 487 7.77 5.27 5.19
C LYS A 487 9.12 5.87 5.60
N SER A 488 10.01 5.08 6.21
CA SER A 488 11.32 5.55 6.67
C SER A 488 12.43 4.51 6.42
N ASN A 489 13.62 4.96 6.04
CA ASN A 489 14.79 4.13 5.73
C ASN A 489 15.73 3.88 6.94
N THR A 490 15.29 4.22 8.15
CA THR A 490 16.11 4.17 9.39
C THR A 490 16.11 2.80 10.07
N GLY A 491 15.24 1.90 9.64
CA GLY A 491 15.10 0.55 10.18
C GLY A 491 16.40 -0.27 10.12
N LYS A 492 16.49 -1.26 11.02
CA LYS A 492 17.67 -2.12 11.13
C LYS A 492 17.40 -3.47 10.49
N ILE A 493 18.20 -3.81 9.47
CA ILE A 493 18.26 -5.13 8.85
C ILE A 493 19.65 -5.71 9.15
N LYS A 494 19.71 -6.99 9.52
CA LYS A 494 20.98 -7.69 9.73
C LYS A 494 20.89 -9.13 9.23
N PHE A 495 21.80 -9.49 8.34
CA PHE A 495 21.90 -10.83 7.77
C PHE A 495 22.74 -11.78 8.64
N TYR A 496 22.37 -13.05 8.63
CA TYR A 496 23.03 -14.16 9.29
C TYR A 496 23.00 -15.39 8.38
N THR A 497 24.06 -16.20 8.41
CA THR A 497 24.15 -17.49 7.69
C THR A 497 24.02 -18.69 8.62
N GLU A 498 23.87 -18.41 9.91
CA GLU A 498 23.74 -19.35 11.02
C GLU A 498 22.75 -18.78 12.03
N GLN A 499 22.37 -19.56 13.03
CA GLN A 499 21.46 -19.11 14.08
C GLN A 499 22.04 -17.86 14.79
N PRO A 500 21.28 -16.76 14.90
CA PRO A 500 21.71 -15.59 15.64
C PRO A 500 21.94 -15.90 17.12
N ASN A 501 22.66 -15.02 17.82
CA ASN A 501 22.83 -15.16 19.26
C ASN A 501 21.48 -15.00 20.00
N GLN A 502 21.46 -15.47 21.26
CA GLN A 502 20.24 -15.49 22.07
C GLN A 502 19.62 -14.09 22.24
N ASP A 503 20.45 -13.05 22.45
CA ASP A 503 19.97 -11.68 22.54
C ASP A 503 19.19 -11.23 21.30
N THR A 504 19.68 -11.57 20.11
CA THR A 504 18.96 -11.31 18.85
C THR A 504 17.65 -12.09 18.82
N MET A 505 17.67 -13.38 19.16
CA MET A 505 16.47 -14.22 19.13
C MET A 505 15.36 -13.78 20.10
N ILE A 506 15.73 -13.13 21.21
CA ILE A 506 14.80 -12.59 22.20
C ILE A 506 14.24 -11.22 21.76
N ASN A 507 15.07 -10.38 21.15
CA ASN A 507 14.76 -8.97 20.94
C ASN A 507 14.30 -8.62 19.52
N ASP A 508 14.62 -9.44 18.54
CA ASP A 508 14.40 -9.14 17.13
C ASP A 508 13.29 -10.03 16.55
N ASN A 509 12.64 -9.55 15.48
CA ASN A 509 11.80 -10.42 14.66
C ASN A 509 12.70 -11.09 13.60
N LEU A 510 12.38 -12.34 13.25
CA LEU A 510 13.22 -13.12 12.35
C LEU A 510 12.53 -13.40 11.02
N ILE A 511 13.30 -13.37 9.94
CA ILE A 511 12.96 -14.00 8.66
C ILE A 511 13.98 -15.10 8.42
N VAL A 512 13.52 -16.32 8.17
CA VAL A 512 14.37 -17.48 7.91
C VAL A 512 14.04 -18.03 6.54
N LEU A 513 15.03 -18.06 5.64
CA LEU A 513 14.88 -18.48 4.25
C LEU A 513 15.79 -19.67 3.96
N GLY A 514 15.29 -20.67 3.22
CA GLY A 514 16.11 -21.71 2.63
C GLY A 514 15.51 -23.10 2.76
N THR A 515 16.37 -24.09 2.89
CA THR A 515 15.99 -25.51 3.03
C THR A 515 16.66 -26.09 4.28
N PRO A 516 16.21 -27.25 4.78
CA PRO A 516 16.91 -27.95 5.84
C PRO A 516 18.36 -28.32 5.50
N SER A 517 18.69 -28.48 4.21
CA SER A 517 20.04 -28.85 3.76
C SER A 517 21.00 -27.66 3.70
N ASN A 518 20.51 -26.44 3.44
CA ASN A 518 21.36 -25.26 3.26
C ASN A 518 21.27 -24.20 4.38
N ASN A 519 20.28 -24.32 5.28
CA ASN A 519 20.07 -23.43 6.42
C ASN A 519 19.74 -24.24 7.70
N ALA A 520 20.70 -24.32 8.61
CA ALA A 520 20.56 -25.09 9.86
C ALA A 520 19.44 -24.59 10.78
N MET A 521 19.07 -23.30 10.69
CA MET A 521 17.98 -22.73 11.48
C MET A 521 16.64 -23.40 11.12
N ILE A 522 16.41 -23.76 9.85
CA ILE A 522 15.20 -24.46 9.42
C ILE A 522 15.07 -25.80 10.14
N LYS A 523 16.15 -26.56 10.27
CA LYS A 523 16.17 -27.82 11.04
C LYS A 523 15.82 -27.59 12.50
N SER A 524 16.40 -26.57 13.13
CA SER A 524 16.14 -26.25 14.54
C SER A 524 14.67 -25.87 14.80
N LEU A 525 14.04 -25.21 13.82
CA LEU A 525 12.65 -24.76 13.90
C LEU A 525 11.65 -25.85 13.50
N ASN A 526 12.08 -26.99 12.93
CA ASN A 526 11.17 -28.00 12.36
C ASN A 526 10.11 -28.48 13.38
N LYS A 527 10.48 -28.58 14.66
CA LYS A 527 9.55 -28.97 15.73
C LYS A 527 8.41 -27.96 15.95
N ASP A 528 8.66 -26.68 15.64
CA ASP A 528 7.77 -25.54 15.86
C ASP A 528 6.96 -25.17 14.59
N LEU A 529 7.33 -25.71 13.42
CA LEU A 529 6.60 -25.51 12.16
C LEU A 529 5.21 -26.19 12.19
N TYR A 530 4.28 -25.65 11.40
CA TYR A 530 2.98 -26.26 11.15
C TYR A 530 3.04 -27.32 10.06
N PHE A 531 3.74 -27.00 8.97
CA PHE A 531 4.17 -27.96 7.96
C PHE A 531 5.60 -28.37 8.33
N LYS A 532 5.70 -29.54 8.95
CA LYS A 532 6.96 -30.13 9.41
C LYS A 532 7.54 -31.02 8.33
N TYR A 533 8.86 -31.09 8.31
CA TYR A 533 9.59 -32.06 7.51
C TYR A 533 9.56 -33.44 8.16
N SER A 534 9.69 -34.46 7.32
CA SER A 534 10.09 -35.82 7.70
C SER A 534 11.44 -35.82 8.43
N ASP A 535 11.75 -36.92 9.14
CA ASP A 535 13.00 -37.07 9.88
C ASP A 535 14.25 -36.96 9.00
N ASP A 536 14.14 -37.33 7.73
CA ASP A 536 15.20 -37.21 6.72
C ASP A 536 15.23 -35.86 5.99
N TYR A 537 14.29 -34.97 6.31
CA TYR A 537 14.14 -33.63 5.75
C TYR A 537 13.92 -33.55 4.22
N ARG A 538 13.50 -34.63 3.58
CA ARG A 538 13.30 -34.66 2.12
C ARG A 538 12.00 -34.02 1.66
N GLY A 539 10.99 -33.92 2.51
CA GLY A 539 9.71 -33.31 2.18
C GLY A 539 8.86 -33.03 3.41
N PHE A 540 7.76 -32.30 3.24
CA PHE A 540 6.78 -32.09 4.29
C PHE A 540 5.92 -33.33 4.50
N VAL A 541 5.54 -33.59 5.75
CA VAL A 541 4.62 -34.67 6.12
C VAL A 541 3.22 -34.14 6.42
N SER A 542 2.24 -35.03 6.32
CA SER A 542 0.84 -34.73 6.66
C SER A 542 0.69 -34.10 8.05
N ASN A 543 -0.27 -33.20 8.19
CA ASN A 543 -0.61 -32.55 9.47
C ASN A 543 -2.12 -32.52 9.70
N GLU A 544 -2.58 -31.82 10.74
CA GLU A 544 -4.00 -31.72 11.09
C GLU A 544 -4.89 -30.99 10.05
N LYS A 545 -4.31 -30.33 9.05
CA LYS A 545 -5.01 -29.55 8.02
C LYS A 545 -4.93 -30.14 6.63
N LEU A 546 -3.86 -30.87 6.32
CA LEU A 546 -3.61 -31.42 4.99
C LEU A 546 -2.95 -32.79 5.08
N SER A 547 -3.55 -33.77 4.41
CA SER A 547 -2.90 -35.03 4.05
C SER A 547 -2.00 -34.77 2.85
N ILE A 548 -0.71 -35.07 3.00
CA ILE A 548 0.34 -34.80 2.03
C ILE A 548 0.87 -36.13 1.52
N GLU A 549 0.74 -36.36 0.22
CA GLU A 549 1.41 -37.44 -0.50
C GLU A 549 2.93 -37.17 -0.52
N GLU A 550 3.75 -38.23 -0.46
CA GLU A 550 5.19 -38.13 -0.21
C GLU A 550 5.92 -37.29 -1.27
N ASP A 551 5.64 -37.50 -2.55
CA ASP A 551 6.27 -36.76 -3.64
C ASP A 551 5.75 -35.33 -3.73
N TYR A 552 4.46 -35.12 -3.52
CA TYR A 552 3.89 -33.77 -3.41
C TYR A 552 4.58 -32.94 -2.33
N GLY A 553 4.83 -33.54 -1.15
CA GLY A 553 5.53 -32.91 -0.03
C GLY A 553 6.97 -32.46 -0.33
N LYS A 554 7.60 -33.01 -1.37
CA LYS A 554 8.96 -32.61 -1.86
C LYS A 554 8.91 -31.38 -2.77
N THR A 555 7.74 -31.04 -3.32
CA THR A 555 7.59 -30.03 -4.37
C THR A 555 7.01 -28.70 -3.89
N ILE A 556 6.31 -28.70 -2.75
CA ILE A 556 5.64 -27.51 -2.23
C ILE A 556 6.58 -26.59 -1.44
N GLY A 557 6.31 -25.29 -1.51
CA GLY A 557 6.88 -24.25 -0.66
C GLY A 557 5.92 -23.82 0.43
N THR A 558 6.43 -23.48 1.62
CA THR A 558 5.61 -22.94 2.71
C THR A 558 6.16 -21.64 3.26
N ALA A 559 5.26 -20.66 3.45
CA ALA A 559 5.51 -19.46 4.24
C ALA A 559 4.74 -19.60 5.56
N GLN A 560 5.45 -19.66 6.67
CA GLN A 560 4.87 -19.93 7.99
C GLN A 560 5.23 -18.81 8.96
N LEU A 561 4.23 -18.12 9.49
CA LEU A 561 4.40 -17.17 10.58
C LEU A 561 4.31 -17.92 11.89
N ILE A 562 5.40 -18.05 12.66
CA ILE A 562 5.40 -18.72 13.97
C ILE A 562 5.80 -17.75 15.07
N ARG A 563 5.52 -18.10 16.33
CA ARG A 563 6.06 -17.36 17.48
C ARG A 563 7.51 -17.78 17.69
N SER A 564 8.37 -16.84 18.07
CA SER A 564 9.73 -17.18 18.47
C SER A 564 9.70 -18.09 19.71
N PRO A 565 10.40 -19.25 19.68
CA PRO A 565 10.54 -20.11 20.86
C PRO A 565 11.16 -19.40 22.06
N GLU A 566 12.08 -18.45 21.80
CA GLU A 566 12.78 -17.68 22.85
C GLU A 566 11.93 -16.53 23.41
N ASN A 567 11.00 -16.00 22.62
CA ASN A 567 10.11 -14.92 23.04
C ASN A 567 8.79 -14.96 22.26
N SER A 568 7.72 -15.42 22.92
CA SER A 568 6.38 -15.52 22.31
C SER A 568 5.79 -14.19 21.80
N LYS A 569 6.37 -13.04 22.17
CA LYS A 569 6.02 -11.70 21.68
C LYS A 569 6.78 -11.28 20.41
N LYS A 570 7.62 -12.15 19.85
CA LYS A 570 8.34 -11.97 18.60
C LYS A 570 7.86 -12.95 17.54
N GLY A 571 7.80 -12.48 16.30
CA GLY A 571 7.38 -13.26 15.15
C GLY A 571 8.58 -13.78 14.38
N ILE A 572 8.45 -14.99 13.85
CA ILE A 572 9.37 -15.56 12.86
C ILE A 572 8.58 -15.86 11.59
N LEU A 573 9.02 -15.33 10.46
CA LEU A 573 8.57 -15.78 9.14
C LEU A 573 9.55 -16.84 8.64
N VAL A 574 9.08 -18.05 8.42
CA VAL A 574 9.87 -19.15 7.86
C VAL A 574 9.42 -19.40 6.42
N LEU A 575 10.32 -19.22 5.47
CA LEU A 575 10.13 -19.48 4.05
C LEU A 575 11.00 -20.67 3.67
N THR A 576 10.36 -21.81 3.43
CA THR A 576 11.09 -23.07 3.29
C THR A 576 10.42 -24.05 2.36
N GLY A 577 11.25 -24.88 1.72
CA GLY A 577 10.87 -26.00 0.86
C GLY A 577 11.94 -27.08 0.89
N ALA A 578 11.70 -28.24 0.26
CA ALA A 578 12.72 -29.29 0.20
C ALA A 578 13.92 -28.88 -0.69
N THR A 579 13.66 -28.04 -1.69
CA THR A 579 14.66 -27.48 -2.61
C THR A 579 14.62 -25.94 -2.60
N PRO A 580 15.66 -25.24 -3.09
CA PRO A 580 15.64 -23.79 -3.25
C PRO A 580 14.46 -23.30 -4.10
N GLU A 581 14.09 -24.02 -5.17
CA GLU A 581 12.94 -23.70 -6.02
C GLU A 581 11.64 -23.74 -5.22
N ALA A 582 11.43 -24.78 -4.42
CA ALA A 582 10.27 -24.89 -3.54
C ALA A 582 10.28 -23.80 -2.45
N SER A 583 11.45 -23.47 -1.88
CA SER A 583 11.58 -22.35 -0.95
C SER A 583 11.24 -21.00 -1.62
N TYR A 584 11.53 -20.85 -2.92
CA TYR A 584 11.16 -19.66 -3.67
C TYR A 584 9.64 -19.55 -3.87
N LEU A 585 8.95 -20.65 -4.17
CA LEU A 585 7.49 -20.67 -4.28
C LEU A 585 6.81 -20.05 -3.06
N ALA A 586 7.32 -20.33 -1.85
CA ALA A 586 6.82 -19.75 -0.60
C ALA A 586 6.86 -18.21 -0.56
N SER A 587 7.82 -17.60 -1.25
CA SER A 587 7.99 -16.13 -1.27
C SER A 587 7.13 -15.43 -2.33
N THR A 588 6.59 -16.16 -3.30
CA THR A 588 5.89 -15.58 -4.48
C THR A 588 4.61 -14.84 -4.11
N GLN A 589 4.04 -15.13 -2.95
CA GLN A 589 2.85 -14.46 -2.43
C GLN A 589 3.18 -13.29 -1.50
N LEU A 590 4.46 -13.06 -1.23
CA LEU A 590 4.97 -12.02 -0.33
C LEU A 590 5.70 -10.89 -1.07
N ASN A 591 5.46 -10.74 -2.38
CA ASN A 591 6.10 -9.75 -3.25
C ASN A 591 5.27 -8.47 -3.43
N PHE A 592 3.95 -8.57 -3.45
CA PHE A 592 3.04 -7.44 -3.66
C PHE A 592 1.87 -7.47 -2.68
N LYS A 593 1.33 -6.28 -2.37
CA LYS A 593 0.19 -6.14 -1.45
C LYS A 593 -1.04 -6.91 -1.94
N LYS A 594 -1.39 -6.78 -3.21
CA LYS A 594 -2.50 -7.51 -3.84
C LYS A 594 -2.39 -9.04 -3.68
N ASN A 595 -1.15 -9.57 -3.66
CA ASN A 595 -0.91 -11.01 -3.57
C ASN A 595 -1.08 -11.48 -2.12
N ILE A 596 -0.64 -10.69 -1.13
CA ILE A 596 -0.75 -11.09 0.27
C ILE A 596 -2.16 -10.89 0.85
N ASP A 597 -2.90 -9.90 0.35
CA ASP A 597 -4.23 -9.52 0.86
C ASP A 597 -5.28 -10.64 0.76
N GLN A 598 -5.08 -11.63 -0.11
CA GLN A 598 -5.96 -12.81 -0.22
C GLN A 598 -5.75 -13.85 0.90
N PHE A 599 -4.70 -13.74 1.71
CA PHE A 599 -4.34 -14.73 2.72
C PHE A 599 -4.67 -14.28 4.14
N THR A 600 -5.62 -14.97 4.77
CA THR A 600 -6.07 -14.64 6.13
C THR A 600 -5.44 -15.49 7.25
N GLY A 601 -4.67 -16.50 6.87
CA GLY A 601 -4.09 -17.50 7.76
C GLY A 601 -2.76 -17.09 8.39
N ASP A 602 -2.07 -18.07 8.99
CA ASP A 602 -0.68 -17.96 9.46
C ASP A 602 0.28 -18.88 8.69
N THR A 603 -0.23 -19.62 7.72
CA THR A 603 0.56 -20.43 6.79
C THR A 603 0.02 -20.31 5.36
N ILE A 604 0.93 -20.09 4.41
CA ILE A 604 0.67 -20.18 2.97
C ILE A 604 1.44 -21.38 2.43
N VAL A 605 0.78 -22.20 1.61
CA VAL A 605 1.40 -23.29 0.85
C VAL A 605 1.25 -22.98 -0.62
N VAL A 606 2.34 -23.11 -1.37
CA VAL A 606 2.39 -22.88 -2.82
C VAL A 606 2.99 -24.11 -3.48
N ASP A 607 2.32 -24.66 -4.49
CA ASP A 607 2.85 -25.77 -5.28
C ASP A 607 3.45 -25.32 -6.63
N GLN A 608 4.03 -26.26 -7.36
CA GLN A 608 4.68 -26.00 -8.65
C GLN A 608 3.71 -25.56 -9.75
N ASN A 609 2.42 -25.85 -9.61
CA ASN A 609 1.37 -25.44 -10.54
C ASN A 609 0.78 -24.07 -10.17
N ASN A 610 1.39 -23.37 -9.20
CA ASN A 610 0.90 -22.10 -8.69
C ASN A 610 -0.50 -22.20 -8.07
N ASN A 611 -0.85 -23.36 -7.48
CA ASN A 611 -1.97 -23.44 -6.55
C ASN A 611 -1.53 -22.92 -5.19
N HIS A 612 -2.38 -22.11 -4.57
CA HIS A 612 -2.11 -21.47 -3.28
C HIS A 612 -3.15 -21.87 -2.26
N TYR A 613 -2.70 -22.21 -1.06
CA TYR A 613 -3.56 -22.58 0.05
C TYR A 613 -3.24 -21.75 1.29
N SER A 614 -4.29 -21.22 1.92
CA SER A 614 -4.21 -20.48 3.18
C SER A 614 -4.67 -21.36 4.33
N TYR A 615 -3.85 -21.53 5.35
CA TYR A 615 -4.21 -22.28 6.56
C TYR A 615 -4.07 -21.44 7.82
N ARG A 616 -4.98 -21.69 8.76
CA ARG A 616 -4.96 -21.09 10.10
C ARG A 616 -4.77 -22.16 11.17
N PHE A 617 -3.59 -22.18 11.80
CA PHE A 617 -3.23 -23.07 12.90
C PHE A 617 -3.40 -22.38 14.27
N LYS A 618 -3.05 -21.09 14.38
CA LYS A 618 -3.24 -20.33 15.61
C LYS A 618 -4.72 -20.13 15.94
N LYS A 619 -5.14 -20.68 17.08
CA LYS A 619 -6.40 -20.31 17.75
C LYS A 619 -6.39 -18.85 18.20
N ASN A 620 -5.30 -18.42 18.84
CA ASN A 620 -5.10 -17.04 19.27
C ASN A 620 -4.14 -16.31 18.32
N LYS A 621 -4.67 -15.28 17.66
CA LYS A 621 -3.95 -14.45 16.68
C LYS A 621 -2.97 -13.46 17.32
N TYR A 622 -3.15 -13.08 18.58
CA TYR A 622 -2.38 -12.00 19.20
C TYR A 622 -0.94 -12.40 19.52
N ILE A 623 0.00 -11.52 19.17
CA ILE A 623 1.43 -11.66 19.49
C ILE A 623 1.71 -11.24 20.95
N ASP A 624 1.13 -10.13 21.42
CA ASP A 624 1.12 -9.74 22.84
C ASP A 624 -0.30 -9.80 23.42
N ARG A 625 -0.59 -10.89 24.13
CA ARG A 625 -1.90 -11.07 24.78
C ARG A 625 -2.19 -10.01 25.83
N ASN A 626 -1.18 -9.56 26.56
CA ASN A 626 -1.36 -8.58 27.63
C ASN A 626 -1.71 -7.20 27.07
N LEU A 627 -1.14 -6.85 25.90
CA LEU A 627 -1.53 -5.65 25.18
C LEU A 627 -3.01 -5.68 24.80
N GLU A 628 -3.49 -6.82 24.29
CA GLU A 628 -4.90 -6.97 23.90
C GLU A 628 -5.86 -6.90 25.09
N HIS A 629 -5.51 -7.54 26.20
CA HIS A 629 -6.31 -7.45 27.43
C HIS A 629 -6.41 -6.00 27.92
N LYS A 630 -5.31 -5.24 27.89
CA LYS A 630 -5.33 -3.81 28.23
C LYS A 630 -6.22 -2.99 27.29
N ARG A 631 -6.19 -3.27 25.98
CA ARG A 631 -7.06 -2.61 24.99
C ARG A 631 -8.53 -2.91 25.23
N THR A 632 -8.87 -4.17 25.45
CA THR A 632 -10.25 -4.60 25.72
C THR A 632 -10.81 -3.91 26.96
N ILE A 633 -10.01 -3.79 28.03
CA ILE A 633 -10.39 -3.07 29.26
C ILE A 633 -10.59 -1.58 28.97
N SER A 634 -9.64 -0.95 28.27
CA SER A 634 -9.72 0.47 27.92
C SER A 634 -10.96 0.80 27.09
N ASN A 635 -11.22 0.00 26.05
CA ASN A 635 -12.34 0.21 25.12
C ASN A 635 -13.72 -0.02 25.79
N ASN A 636 -13.77 -0.86 26.82
CA ASN A 636 -14.99 -1.18 27.58
C ASN A 636 -15.04 -0.57 28.98
N SER A 637 -14.22 0.46 29.25
CA SER A 637 -14.09 1.07 30.57
C SER A 637 -15.43 1.51 31.16
N GLN A 638 -16.33 2.10 30.36
CA GLN A 638 -17.67 2.46 30.80
C GLN A 638 -18.50 1.25 31.25
N LEU A 639 -18.52 0.16 30.47
CA LEU A 639 -19.23 -1.07 30.83
C LEU A 639 -18.66 -1.67 32.12
N ILE A 640 -17.33 -1.68 32.26
CA ILE A 640 -16.66 -2.21 33.46
C ILE A 640 -17.00 -1.36 34.69
N ILE A 641 -17.05 -0.04 34.56
CA ILE A 641 -17.50 0.85 35.63
C ILE A 641 -18.96 0.53 36.00
N TYR A 642 -19.86 0.38 35.03
CA TYR A 642 -21.25 0.00 35.30
C TYR A 642 -21.37 -1.36 35.99
N LEU A 643 -20.65 -2.38 35.52
CA LEU A 643 -20.62 -3.69 36.16
C LEU A 643 -20.05 -3.62 37.58
N GLY A 644 -19.03 -2.80 37.80
CA GLY A 644 -18.47 -2.53 39.12
C GLY A 644 -19.51 -1.90 40.07
N ILE A 645 -20.27 -0.92 39.58
CA ILE A 645 -21.37 -0.30 40.35
C ILE A 645 -22.46 -1.33 40.67
N VAL A 646 -22.87 -2.15 39.70
CA VAL A 646 -23.87 -3.20 39.90
C VAL A 646 -23.39 -4.24 40.91
N PHE A 647 -22.13 -4.67 40.82
CA PHE A 647 -21.54 -5.61 41.76
C PHE A 647 -21.47 -5.04 43.18
N LEU A 648 -21.11 -3.77 43.33
CA LEU A 648 -21.07 -3.08 44.62
C LEU A 648 -22.48 -2.95 45.22
N ALA A 649 -23.49 -2.67 44.38
CA ALA A 649 -24.89 -2.68 44.79
C ALA A 649 -25.34 -4.06 45.28
N LEU A 650 -24.96 -5.14 44.59
CA LEU A 650 -25.24 -6.52 45.01
C LEU A 650 -24.58 -6.88 46.35
N ILE A 651 -23.34 -6.41 46.60
CA ILE A 651 -22.68 -6.59 47.89
C ILE A 651 -23.45 -5.86 49.00
N VAL A 652 -23.88 -4.63 48.77
CA VAL A 652 -24.64 -3.84 49.76
C VAL A 652 -25.99 -4.51 50.05
N ILE A 653 -26.70 -4.97 49.01
CA ILE A 653 -27.97 -5.71 49.17
C ILE A 653 -27.72 -7.02 49.93
N GLY A 654 -26.70 -7.80 49.54
CA GLY A 654 -26.34 -9.05 50.19
C GLY A 654 -25.96 -8.86 51.66
N PHE A 655 -25.21 -7.80 51.98
CA PHE A 655 -24.89 -7.42 53.36
C PHE A 655 -26.14 -7.00 54.14
N GLY A 656 -27.06 -6.26 53.52
CA GLY A 656 -28.35 -5.91 54.10
C GLY A 656 -29.19 -7.15 54.43
N VAL A 657 -29.31 -8.09 53.49
CA VAL A 657 -30.00 -9.37 53.68
C VAL A 657 -29.35 -10.18 54.80
N TYR A 658 -28.02 -10.28 54.82
CA TYR A 658 -27.27 -10.94 55.90
C TYR A 658 -27.57 -10.32 57.28
N LEU A 659 -27.59 -8.99 57.39
CA LEU A 659 -27.94 -8.30 58.63
C LEU A 659 -29.38 -8.58 59.07
N VAL A 660 -30.33 -8.63 58.13
CA VAL A 660 -31.74 -9.00 58.42
C VAL A 660 -31.83 -10.43 58.95
N PHE A 661 -31.20 -11.41 58.28
CA PHE A 661 -31.16 -12.80 58.75
C PHE A 661 -30.49 -12.93 60.12
N ARG A 662 -29.37 -12.23 60.34
CA ARG A 662 -28.68 -12.22 61.64
C ARG A 662 -29.54 -11.62 62.75
N LYS A 663 -30.27 -10.53 62.47
CA LYS A 663 -31.22 -9.93 63.41
C LYS A 663 -32.37 -10.88 63.71
N GLN A 664 -32.94 -11.53 62.70
CA GLN A 664 -34.04 -12.49 62.88
C GLN A 664 -33.61 -13.75 63.65
N ALA A 665 -32.39 -14.24 63.42
CA ALA A 665 -31.81 -15.32 64.22
C ALA A 665 -31.60 -14.91 65.69
N MET A 666 -31.17 -13.68 65.97
CA MET A 666 -31.09 -13.16 67.34
C MET A 666 -32.47 -12.97 67.99
N MET A 667 -33.49 -12.57 67.24
CA MET A 667 -34.87 -12.43 67.74
C MET A 667 -35.55 -13.79 67.98
N ASN A 668 -35.31 -14.80 67.13
CA ASN A 668 -35.87 -16.15 67.28
C ASN A 668 -35.11 -17.01 68.30
N GLY A 669 -33.92 -16.60 68.75
CA GLY A 669 -33.17 -17.23 69.84
C GLY A 669 -33.58 -16.77 71.24
N GLY A 670 -34.52 -15.84 71.36
CA GLY A 670 -34.93 -15.23 72.63
C GLY A 670 -36.32 -15.66 73.10
N ARG A 671 -36.36 -16.47 74.17
CA ARG A 671 -37.50 -16.91 75.00
C ARG A 671 -38.21 -18.23 74.61
N LYS A 672 -37.58 -19.34 74.97
CA LYS A 672 -38.26 -20.43 75.70
C LYS A 672 -37.39 -20.86 76.89
N ASN A 673 -37.52 -20.14 78.00
CA ASN A 673 -37.30 -20.63 79.37
C ASN A 673 -37.68 -19.52 80.37
N ALA A 674 -38.94 -19.54 80.82
CA ALA A 674 -39.31 -19.04 82.13
C ALA A 674 -40.09 -20.16 82.82
N LYS A 675 -39.57 -20.58 83.98
CA LYS A 675 -39.98 -21.72 84.79
C LYS A 675 -41.32 -21.47 85.52
N GLN A 676 -42.04 -22.59 85.74
CA GLN A 676 -42.79 -22.98 86.94
C GLN A 676 -43.39 -21.86 87.82
N LYS A 677 -44.71 -21.76 87.80
CA LYS A 677 -45.56 -22.13 88.94
C LYS A 677 -46.91 -22.63 88.44
#